data_AF-A0A7W3RDB2-F1
#
_entry.id   AF-A0A7W3RDB2-F1
#
_cell.length_a   1.000
_cell.length_b   1.000
_cell.length_c   1.000
_cell.angle_alpha   90.00
_cell.angle_beta   90.00
_cell.angle_gamma   90.00
#
_symmetry.space_group_name_H-M   'P 1'
#
loop_
_entity.id
_entity.type
_entity.pdbx_description
1 polymer ?
#
loop_
_entity_poly.entity_id
_entity_poly.type
_entity_poly.pdbx_seq_one_letter_code
_entity_poly.pdbx_strand_id
1 'polypeptide(L)'
;MERVRKKRSLNNFKTKLVLAFAAILLVPSVTIGVSAYITAKHEIENQIINTAQQNVQSINSVIDDTIGPKIHDVEFFASVVNNERYNEKDMATLSKDFNLYASLHPEAVSIFTGNQHGKFIQSPKKVIQAGYDPRKRDWYKLAMQNKGKTVVTEPYPSASTGQTVITVAKTTADGTGVIALNLDISRINKAVSKVKIGEKGYPFLLDGERKYIVHPTEKAGTKATDSLFDKLYAKSSGSFDYTFNGDEKKMVFTTNKTTSWKVAGTMYSSEVSEAAQPIFYKTLFIIVACLIIGSLTIFAVLQSIIKPLKQLKNQALSVSEGDLTTAIIVNSKDEIGELGYAFSQMQNNLRTLIQNVEMSAEQVAASSEELTASSQQTSAATEQVSVAIQEVASSAEKQTAVIDQNAASLDEIVQGVSTIAKRTEIVSQLSNHTTSEAVEGGKAVRETVEQMESISQSVELSNTTIRTLFQRSKEVGTILEVISGIAAQTNLLALNAAIEAARAGEHGKGFSVVAAEVRKLAEQSQVSASQISELIQAIQQDTQESVHTMEQVTNKVEEGRTISQTAIQKFEQILSSMNETTPQVEEVAATAQQISAVVEEVARTAGEMAILAKGNAATSEEVAASTEEQLASMEEIAVSAQSLSQMAEQLTALISKFNL
;
A
#
# COMPACT_ATOMS: atom_id res chain seq x y z
N MET A 1 -39.32 -30.36 27.38
CA MET A 1 -40.02 -30.78 26.14
C MET A 1 -40.64 -29.56 25.51
N GLU A 2 -40.10 -29.04 24.42
CA GLU A 2 -40.79 -28.00 23.64
C GLU A 2 -40.48 -28.23 22.15
N ARG A 3 -41.45 -28.81 21.44
CA ARG A 3 -41.36 -29.14 20.02
C ARG A 3 -41.63 -27.87 19.20
N VAL A 4 -40.57 -27.15 18.84
CA VAL A 4 -40.65 -26.07 17.85
C VAL A 4 -40.89 -26.69 16.46
N ARG A 5 -42.12 -26.54 15.95
CA ARG A 5 -42.47 -26.83 14.55
C ARG A 5 -41.63 -25.93 13.63
N LYS A 6 -40.63 -26.51 12.96
CA LYS A 6 -39.95 -25.89 11.81
C LYS A 6 -40.99 -25.60 10.72
N LYS A 7 -41.48 -24.36 10.64
CA LYS A 7 -42.09 -23.83 9.41
C LYS A 7 -41.00 -23.95 8.32
N ARG A 8 -41.17 -24.88 7.38
CA ARG A 8 -40.35 -24.94 6.16
C ARG A 8 -40.61 -23.65 5.38
N SER A 9 -39.78 -22.64 5.62
CA SER A 9 -39.78 -21.40 4.85
C SER A 9 -39.54 -21.75 3.37
N LEU A 10 -40.48 -21.34 2.52
CA LEU A 10 -40.40 -21.45 1.06
C LEU A 10 -39.29 -20.57 0.45
N ASN A 11 -38.50 -19.85 1.27
CA ASN A 11 -37.45 -18.94 0.83
C ASN A 11 -36.05 -19.56 0.68
N ASN A 12 -35.91 -20.89 0.70
CA ASN A 12 -34.63 -21.51 0.38
C ASN A 12 -34.41 -21.52 -1.15
N PHE A 13 -33.22 -21.10 -1.61
CA PHE A 13 -32.81 -21.10 -3.02
C PHE A 13 -33.09 -22.44 -3.72
N LYS A 14 -32.84 -23.56 -3.01
CA LYS A 14 -33.18 -24.92 -3.47
C LYS A 14 -34.67 -25.08 -3.77
N THR A 15 -35.52 -24.59 -2.90
CA THR A 15 -36.97 -24.73 -2.98
C THR A 15 -37.56 -23.85 -4.09
N LYS A 16 -36.99 -22.65 -4.31
CA LYS A 16 -37.38 -21.76 -5.42
C LYS A 16 -37.06 -22.37 -6.78
N LEU A 17 -35.87 -22.96 -6.96
CA LEU A 17 -35.47 -23.64 -8.21
C LEU A 17 -36.33 -24.88 -8.50
N VAL A 18 -36.60 -25.71 -7.48
CA VAL A 18 -37.47 -26.89 -7.64
C VAL A 18 -38.88 -26.49 -8.06
N LEU A 19 -39.46 -25.44 -7.44
CA LEU A 19 -40.80 -24.96 -7.79
C LEU A 19 -40.86 -24.37 -9.19
N ALA A 20 -39.86 -23.58 -9.61
CA ALA A 20 -39.80 -22.99 -10.94
C ALA A 20 -39.69 -24.08 -12.03
N PHE A 21 -38.79 -25.05 -11.88
CA PHE A 21 -38.64 -26.12 -12.86
C PHE A 21 -39.83 -27.10 -12.87
N ALA A 22 -40.41 -27.40 -11.70
CA ALA A 22 -41.63 -28.20 -11.65
C ALA A 22 -42.79 -27.53 -12.38
N ALA A 23 -42.95 -26.21 -12.26
CA ALA A 23 -43.96 -25.45 -12.99
C ALA A 23 -43.75 -25.49 -14.51
N ILE A 24 -42.50 -25.31 -14.96
CA ILE A 24 -42.13 -25.37 -16.39
C ILE A 24 -42.37 -26.76 -16.98
N LEU A 25 -42.20 -27.83 -16.18
CA LEU A 25 -42.35 -29.19 -16.67
C LEU A 25 -43.81 -29.69 -16.62
N LEU A 26 -44.56 -29.36 -15.58
CA LEU A 26 -45.93 -29.85 -15.40
C LEU A 26 -46.96 -29.11 -16.27
N VAL A 27 -46.87 -27.78 -16.36
CA VAL A 27 -47.92 -26.98 -17.01
C VAL A 27 -48.03 -27.31 -18.51
N PRO A 28 -46.95 -27.30 -19.31
CA PRO A 28 -47.03 -27.61 -20.74
C PRO A 28 -47.45 -29.06 -21.01
N SER A 29 -46.88 -30.03 -20.29
CA SER A 29 -47.18 -31.45 -20.49
C SER A 29 -48.65 -31.80 -20.21
N VAL A 30 -49.25 -31.20 -19.18
CA VAL A 30 -50.67 -31.39 -18.89
C VAL A 30 -51.53 -30.71 -19.96
N THR A 31 -51.20 -29.47 -20.37
CA THR A 31 -51.96 -28.77 -21.41
C THR A 31 -51.91 -29.48 -22.77
N ILE A 32 -50.74 -29.99 -23.18
CA ILE A 32 -50.56 -30.72 -24.44
C ILE A 32 -51.32 -32.05 -24.38
N GLY A 33 -51.23 -32.78 -23.27
CA GLY A 33 -51.91 -34.06 -23.10
C GLY A 33 -53.44 -33.95 -23.16
N VAL A 34 -54.01 -32.93 -22.50
CA VAL A 34 -55.45 -32.66 -22.53
C VAL A 34 -55.90 -32.25 -23.93
N SER A 35 -55.15 -31.34 -24.59
CA SER A 35 -55.47 -30.89 -25.94
C SER A 35 -55.43 -32.05 -26.95
N ALA A 36 -54.39 -32.89 -26.91
CA ALA A 36 -54.23 -34.01 -27.83
C ALA A 36 -55.37 -35.05 -27.70
N TYR A 37 -55.83 -35.31 -26.48
CA TYR A 37 -56.95 -36.22 -26.25
C TYR A 37 -58.27 -35.68 -26.80
N ILE A 38 -58.56 -34.39 -26.59
CA ILE A 38 -59.77 -33.74 -27.10
C ILE A 38 -59.77 -33.76 -28.64
N THR A 39 -58.65 -33.39 -29.28
CA THR A 39 -58.52 -33.38 -30.74
C THR A 39 -58.70 -34.79 -31.31
N ALA A 40 -58.07 -35.80 -30.72
CA ALA A 40 -58.18 -37.18 -31.21
C ALA A 40 -59.60 -37.73 -31.12
N LYS A 41 -60.31 -37.46 -30.02
CA LYS A 41 -61.72 -37.88 -29.86
C LYS A 41 -62.61 -37.24 -30.93
N HIS A 42 -62.42 -35.95 -31.20
CA HIS A 42 -63.20 -35.23 -32.20
C HIS A 42 -62.95 -35.75 -33.63
N GLU A 43 -61.70 -36.02 -33.97
CA GLU A 43 -61.34 -36.51 -35.31
C GLU A 43 -61.87 -37.93 -35.57
N ILE A 44 -61.77 -38.82 -34.58
CA ILE A 44 -62.34 -40.18 -34.66
C ILE A 44 -63.86 -40.12 -34.86
N GLU A 45 -64.55 -39.24 -34.13
CA GLU A 45 -65.99 -39.06 -34.28
C GLU A 45 -66.36 -38.61 -35.70
N ASN A 46 -65.65 -37.62 -36.23
CA ASN A 46 -65.86 -37.13 -37.60
C ASN A 46 -65.61 -38.22 -38.65
N GLN A 47 -64.54 -39.00 -38.49
CA GLN A 47 -64.20 -40.10 -39.41
C GLN A 47 -65.29 -41.18 -39.46
N ILE A 48 -65.82 -41.58 -38.31
CA ILE A 48 -66.89 -42.59 -38.22
C ILE A 48 -68.18 -42.07 -38.86
N ILE A 49 -68.56 -40.81 -38.59
CA ILE A 49 -69.76 -40.20 -39.17
C ILE A 49 -69.68 -40.10 -40.71
N ASN A 50 -68.53 -39.66 -41.23
CA ASN A 50 -68.31 -39.55 -42.67
C ASN A 50 -68.40 -40.92 -43.36
N THR A 51 -67.82 -41.95 -42.75
CA THR A 51 -67.91 -43.34 -43.25
C THR A 51 -69.35 -43.84 -43.24
N ALA A 52 -70.11 -43.56 -42.18
CA ALA A 52 -71.52 -43.91 -42.09
C ALA A 52 -72.37 -43.20 -43.16
N GLN A 53 -72.08 -41.93 -43.46
CA GLN A 53 -72.72 -41.19 -44.57
C GLN A 53 -72.42 -41.82 -45.93
N GLN A 54 -71.17 -42.20 -46.18
CA GLN A 54 -70.78 -42.89 -47.42
C GLN A 54 -71.49 -44.25 -47.56
N ASN A 55 -71.62 -45.02 -46.47
CA ASN A 55 -72.33 -46.29 -46.47
C ASN A 55 -73.83 -46.12 -46.76
N VAL A 56 -74.48 -45.14 -46.13
CA VAL A 56 -75.88 -44.78 -46.38
C VAL A 56 -76.10 -44.31 -47.83
N GLN A 57 -75.18 -43.50 -48.37
CA GLN A 57 -75.22 -43.08 -49.77
C GLN A 57 -75.02 -44.24 -50.74
N SER A 58 -74.11 -45.17 -50.44
CA SER A 58 -73.89 -46.37 -51.25
C SER A 58 -75.14 -47.25 -51.32
N ILE A 59 -75.83 -47.44 -50.19
CA ILE A 59 -77.12 -48.13 -50.17
C ILE A 59 -78.17 -47.37 -51.00
N ASN A 60 -78.20 -46.05 -50.90
CA ASN A 60 -79.09 -45.22 -51.72
C ASN A 60 -78.84 -45.42 -53.22
N SER A 61 -77.57 -45.46 -53.66
CA SER A 61 -77.22 -45.73 -55.06
C SER A 61 -77.64 -47.13 -55.51
N VAL A 62 -77.50 -48.16 -54.66
CA VAL A 62 -77.97 -49.52 -54.99
C VAL A 62 -79.48 -49.55 -55.25
N ILE A 63 -80.27 -48.76 -54.51
CA ILE A 63 -81.72 -48.65 -54.74
C ILE A 63 -81.99 -48.00 -56.11
N ASP A 64 -81.31 -46.89 -56.41
CA ASP A 64 -81.44 -46.19 -57.69
C ASP A 64 -81.03 -47.09 -58.87
N ASP A 65 -79.91 -47.81 -58.77
CA ASP A 65 -79.41 -48.72 -59.81
C ASP A 65 -80.30 -49.95 -60.01
N THR A 66 -81.02 -50.38 -58.97
CA THR A 66 -81.93 -51.54 -59.06
C THR A 66 -83.28 -51.17 -59.67
N ILE A 67 -83.82 -49.99 -59.33
CA ILE A 67 -85.19 -49.60 -59.69
C ILE A 67 -85.21 -48.68 -60.93
N GLY A 68 -84.20 -47.83 -61.09
CA GLY A 68 -84.09 -46.86 -62.19
C GLY A 68 -84.22 -47.50 -63.59
N PRO A 69 -83.43 -48.54 -63.93
CA PRO A 69 -83.57 -49.22 -65.21
C PRO A 69 -84.97 -49.78 -65.45
N LYS A 70 -85.64 -50.23 -64.38
CA LYS A 70 -86.98 -50.85 -64.44
C LYS A 70 -88.09 -49.84 -64.65
N ILE A 71 -87.88 -48.59 -64.22
CA ILE A 71 -88.72 -47.46 -64.61
C ILE A 71 -88.66 -47.28 -66.13
N HIS A 72 -87.46 -47.23 -66.73
CA HIS A 72 -87.32 -47.09 -68.18
C HIS A 72 -87.94 -48.26 -68.95
N ASP A 73 -87.79 -49.50 -68.45
CA ASP A 73 -88.40 -50.68 -69.06
C ASP A 73 -89.94 -50.57 -69.08
N VAL A 74 -90.55 -50.19 -67.95
CA VAL A 74 -92.01 -49.98 -67.85
C VAL A 74 -92.46 -48.81 -68.72
N GLU A 75 -91.66 -47.75 -68.84
CA GLU A 75 -91.94 -46.62 -69.73
C GLU A 75 -91.96 -47.01 -71.21
N PHE A 76 -90.99 -47.82 -71.64
CA PHE A 76 -90.96 -48.35 -72.99
C PHE A 76 -92.22 -49.16 -73.27
N PHE A 77 -92.54 -50.14 -72.42
CA PHE A 77 -93.73 -50.97 -72.62
C PHE A 77 -95.04 -50.17 -72.54
N ALA A 78 -95.12 -49.15 -71.68
CA ALA A 78 -96.28 -48.25 -71.62
C ALA A 78 -96.47 -47.43 -72.89
N SER A 79 -95.40 -47.16 -73.65
CA SER A 79 -95.49 -46.45 -74.94
C SER A 79 -95.97 -47.33 -76.10
N VAL A 80 -95.69 -48.64 -76.06
CA VAL A 80 -96.01 -49.57 -77.16
C VAL A 80 -97.28 -50.38 -76.96
N VAL A 81 -97.76 -50.53 -75.72
CA VAL A 81 -99.03 -51.20 -75.42
C VAL A 81 -100.17 -50.20 -75.44
N ASN A 82 -101.19 -50.48 -76.26
CA ASN A 82 -102.42 -49.69 -76.39
C ASN A 82 -103.65 -50.61 -76.35
N ASN A 83 -104.86 -50.04 -76.40
CA ASN A 83 -106.11 -50.79 -76.29
C ASN A 83 -106.28 -51.89 -77.37
N GLU A 84 -105.75 -51.69 -78.58
CA GLU A 84 -105.85 -52.66 -79.68
C GLU A 84 -105.09 -53.96 -79.37
N ARG A 85 -103.98 -53.86 -78.63
CA ARG A 85 -103.15 -55.01 -78.23
C ARG A 85 -103.84 -55.98 -77.25
N TYR A 86 -105.07 -55.69 -76.80
CA TYR A 86 -105.87 -56.54 -75.92
C TYR A 86 -106.90 -57.42 -76.66
N ASN A 87 -106.85 -57.50 -78.00
CA ASN A 87 -107.60 -58.51 -78.77
C ASN A 87 -106.89 -59.89 -78.75
N GLU A 88 -107.60 -61.00 -78.98
CA GLU A 88 -107.02 -62.36 -78.79
C GLU A 88 -105.75 -62.62 -79.59
N LYS A 89 -105.64 -62.08 -80.82
CA LYS A 89 -104.49 -62.31 -81.70
C LYS A 89 -103.25 -61.53 -81.23
N ASP A 90 -103.43 -60.27 -80.83
CA ASP A 90 -102.35 -59.40 -80.39
C ASP A 90 -101.93 -59.66 -78.94
N MET A 91 -102.84 -60.18 -78.10
CA MET A 91 -102.50 -60.65 -76.74
C MET A 91 -101.49 -61.80 -76.76
N ALA A 92 -101.54 -62.68 -77.77
CA ALA A 92 -100.55 -63.75 -77.92
C ALA A 92 -99.16 -63.18 -78.24
N THR A 93 -99.09 -62.17 -79.11
CA THR A 93 -97.85 -61.46 -79.46
C THR A 93 -97.28 -60.71 -78.25
N LEU A 94 -98.12 -59.95 -77.53
CA LEU A 94 -97.71 -59.22 -76.33
C LEU A 94 -97.23 -60.17 -75.21
N SER A 95 -97.88 -61.34 -75.05
CA SER A 95 -97.41 -62.37 -74.12
C SER A 95 -96.04 -62.94 -74.51
N LYS A 96 -95.70 -62.98 -75.81
CA LYS A 96 -94.37 -63.41 -76.29
C LYS A 96 -93.31 -62.36 -75.98
N ASP A 97 -93.62 -61.08 -76.19
CA ASP A 97 -92.73 -59.96 -75.86
C ASP A 97 -92.45 -59.89 -74.35
N PHE A 98 -93.48 -60.07 -73.53
CA PHE A 98 -93.36 -60.16 -72.08
C PHE A 98 -92.54 -61.38 -71.63
N ASN A 99 -92.72 -62.55 -72.26
CA ASN A 99 -91.89 -63.74 -71.98
C ASN A 99 -90.42 -63.53 -72.35
N LEU A 100 -90.14 -62.84 -73.47
CA LEU A 100 -88.77 -62.53 -73.87
C LEU A 100 -88.13 -61.59 -72.83
N TYR A 101 -88.84 -60.53 -72.45
CA TYR A 101 -88.38 -59.61 -71.41
C TYR A 101 -88.12 -60.34 -70.09
N ALA A 102 -89.07 -61.14 -69.61
CA ALA A 102 -88.92 -61.91 -68.37
C ALA A 102 -87.75 -62.91 -68.42
N SER A 103 -87.39 -63.43 -69.60
CA SER A 103 -86.23 -64.33 -69.76
C SER A 103 -84.89 -63.58 -69.78
N LEU A 104 -84.88 -62.34 -70.31
CA LEU A 104 -83.68 -61.50 -70.33
C LEU A 104 -83.43 -60.79 -68.99
N HIS A 105 -84.47 -60.61 -68.18
CA HIS A 105 -84.44 -59.88 -66.91
C HIS A 105 -84.89 -60.78 -65.74
N PRO A 106 -84.05 -61.75 -65.31
CA PRO A 106 -84.39 -62.66 -64.20
C PRO A 106 -84.61 -61.94 -62.85
N GLU A 107 -84.17 -60.68 -62.72
CA GLU A 107 -84.46 -59.81 -61.58
C GLU A 107 -85.91 -59.30 -61.53
N ALA A 108 -86.61 -59.30 -62.66
CA ALA A 108 -88.03 -58.99 -62.73
C ALA A 108 -88.83 -60.27 -62.44
N VAL A 109 -89.55 -60.29 -61.31
CA VAL A 109 -90.39 -61.42 -60.89
C VAL A 109 -91.52 -61.67 -61.89
N SER A 110 -92.07 -60.61 -62.46
CA SER A 110 -93.06 -60.68 -63.54
C SER A 110 -93.26 -59.33 -64.22
N ILE A 111 -93.51 -59.33 -65.53
CA ILE A 111 -94.04 -58.18 -66.27
C ILE A 111 -95.48 -58.46 -66.68
N PHE A 112 -96.36 -57.47 -66.54
CA PHE A 112 -97.78 -57.65 -66.75
C PHE A 112 -98.49 -56.37 -67.13
N THR A 113 -99.69 -56.53 -67.68
CA THR A 113 -100.54 -55.41 -68.08
C THR A 113 -101.99 -55.69 -67.75
N GLY A 114 -102.73 -54.65 -67.38
CA GLY A 114 -104.17 -54.69 -67.19
C GLY A 114 -104.84 -53.55 -67.97
N ASN A 115 -106.03 -53.77 -68.52
CA ASN A 115 -106.84 -52.70 -69.09
C ASN A 115 -108.08 -52.37 -68.24
N GLN A 116 -108.74 -51.26 -68.57
CA GLN A 116 -109.96 -50.78 -67.89
C GLN A 116 -111.14 -51.78 -67.94
N HIS A 117 -111.12 -52.72 -68.90
CA HIS A 117 -112.11 -53.80 -69.02
C HIS A 117 -111.76 -55.03 -68.18
N GLY A 118 -110.65 -55.00 -67.44
CA GLY A 118 -110.23 -56.08 -66.55
C GLY A 118 -109.45 -57.20 -67.26
N LYS A 119 -109.13 -57.07 -68.55
CA LYS A 119 -108.23 -58.02 -69.22
C LYS A 119 -106.84 -57.89 -68.64
N PHE A 120 -106.20 -59.02 -68.39
CA PHE A 120 -104.90 -59.10 -67.75
C PHE A 120 -103.98 -60.08 -68.48
N ILE A 121 -102.74 -59.68 -68.68
CA ILE A 121 -101.68 -60.53 -69.23
C ILE A 121 -100.49 -60.42 -68.29
N GLN A 122 -99.87 -61.54 -67.97
CA GLN A 122 -98.61 -61.56 -67.26
C GLN A 122 -97.64 -62.56 -67.88
N SER A 123 -96.35 -62.26 -67.72
CA SER A 123 -95.26 -63.20 -67.90
C SER A 123 -94.37 -63.21 -66.65
N PRO A 124 -93.94 -64.41 -66.17
CA PRO A 124 -94.32 -65.72 -66.68
C PRO A 124 -95.80 -66.03 -66.40
N LYS A 125 -96.45 -66.76 -67.31
CA LYS A 125 -97.87 -67.11 -67.19
C LYS A 125 -98.05 -68.08 -66.01
N LYS A 126 -98.74 -67.64 -64.95
CA LYS A 126 -99.09 -68.47 -63.78
C LYS A 126 -100.60 -68.50 -63.60
N VAL A 127 -101.10 -69.55 -62.96
CA VAL A 127 -102.52 -69.65 -62.59
C VAL A 127 -102.83 -68.55 -61.57
N ILE A 128 -103.73 -67.65 -61.94
CA ILE A 128 -104.19 -66.58 -61.06
C ILE A 128 -105.51 -67.03 -60.44
N GLN A 129 -105.69 -66.82 -59.13
CA GLN A 129 -106.92 -67.19 -58.40
C GLN A 129 -108.18 -66.68 -59.12
N ALA A 130 -109.22 -67.53 -59.20
CA ALA A 130 -110.51 -67.17 -59.79
C ALA A 130 -111.09 -65.91 -59.10
N GLY A 131 -111.40 -64.87 -59.88
CA GLY A 131 -111.86 -63.57 -59.37
C GLY A 131 -110.80 -62.46 -59.31
N TYR A 132 -109.59 -62.70 -59.82
CA TYR A 132 -108.56 -61.65 -59.92
C TYR A 132 -108.97 -60.53 -60.87
N ASP A 133 -109.06 -59.31 -60.33
CA ASP A 133 -109.29 -58.08 -61.09
C ASP A 133 -108.05 -57.17 -60.96
N PRO A 134 -107.32 -56.88 -62.05
CA PRO A 134 -106.15 -56.00 -62.00
C PRO A 134 -106.51 -54.60 -61.50
N ARG A 135 -107.73 -54.11 -61.73
CA ARG A 135 -108.16 -52.74 -61.41
C ARG A 135 -108.28 -52.48 -59.90
N LYS A 136 -108.46 -53.53 -59.10
CA LYS A 136 -108.55 -53.42 -57.64
C LYS A 136 -107.18 -53.42 -56.95
N ARG A 137 -106.11 -53.75 -57.68
CA ARG A 137 -104.76 -53.88 -57.13
C ARG A 137 -104.09 -52.53 -56.97
N ASP A 138 -103.22 -52.42 -55.98
CA ASP A 138 -102.62 -51.14 -55.59
C ASP A 138 -101.72 -50.58 -56.69
N TRP A 139 -100.97 -51.42 -57.39
CA TRP A 139 -100.18 -50.99 -58.56
C TRP A 139 -101.03 -50.33 -59.65
N TYR A 140 -102.23 -50.85 -59.91
CA TYR A 140 -103.13 -50.32 -60.94
C TYR A 140 -103.78 -49.02 -60.49
N LYS A 141 -104.32 -48.98 -59.27
CA LYS A 141 -104.92 -47.77 -58.68
C LYS A 141 -103.90 -46.65 -58.58
N LEU A 142 -102.69 -46.96 -58.10
CA LEU A 142 -101.62 -45.98 -57.91
C LEU A 142 -101.16 -45.39 -59.24
N ALA A 143 -100.98 -46.22 -60.27
CA ALA A 143 -100.63 -45.74 -61.61
C ALA A 143 -101.76 -44.92 -62.24
N MET A 144 -103.02 -45.36 -62.12
CA MET A 144 -104.17 -44.63 -62.67
C MET A 144 -104.46 -43.30 -61.95
N GLN A 145 -104.14 -43.18 -60.66
CA GLN A 145 -104.19 -41.91 -59.93
C GLN A 145 -103.08 -40.95 -60.38
N ASN A 146 -101.94 -41.49 -60.82
CA ASN A 146 -100.77 -40.74 -61.25
C ASN A 146 -100.55 -40.87 -62.76
N LYS A 147 -101.60 -40.63 -63.56
CA LYS A 147 -101.55 -40.80 -65.03
C LYS A 147 -100.33 -40.10 -65.64
N GLY A 148 -99.62 -40.81 -66.51
CA GLY A 148 -98.43 -40.32 -67.21
C GLY A 148 -97.12 -40.36 -66.40
N LYS A 149 -97.16 -40.64 -65.10
CA LYS A 149 -95.95 -40.80 -64.26
C LYS A 149 -95.75 -42.27 -63.91
N THR A 150 -94.49 -42.69 -63.83
CA THR A 150 -94.14 -44.00 -63.30
C THR A 150 -94.22 -43.96 -61.78
N VAL A 151 -94.87 -44.97 -61.19
CA VAL A 151 -95.00 -45.10 -59.74
C VAL A 151 -94.34 -46.40 -59.28
N VAL A 152 -93.84 -46.39 -58.05
CA VAL A 152 -93.31 -47.58 -57.37
C VAL A 152 -94.20 -47.84 -56.17
N THR A 153 -94.75 -49.06 -56.06
CA THR A 153 -95.59 -49.42 -54.93
C THR A 153 -94.77 -49.67 -53.67
N GLU A 154 -95.42 -49.60 -52.53
CA GLU A 154 -94.91 -50.22 -51.30
C GLU A 154 -94.70 -51.73 -51.48
N PRO A 155 -93.85 -52.39 -50.68
CA PRO A 155 -93.67 -53.84 -50.73
C PRO A 155 -94.95 -54.58 -50.31
N TYR A 156 -95.42 -55.51 -51.15
CA TYR A 156 -96.59 -56.33 -50.86
C TYR A 156 -96.43 -57.76 -51.39
N PRO A 157 -97.14 -58.76 -50.84
CA PRO A 157 -97.10 -60.11 -51.37
C PRO A 157 -97.74 -60.16 -52.75
N SER A 158 -96.96 -60.55 -53.76
CA SER A 158 -97.43 -60.75 -55.12
C SER A 158 -98.57 -61.77 -55.15
N ALA A 159 -99.69 -61.41 -55.76
CA ALA A 159 -100.84 -62.31 -55.89
C ALA A 159 -100.55 -63.56 -56.75
N SER A 160 -99.49 -63.53 -57.57
CA SER A 160 -99.12 -64.65 -58.46
C SER A 160 -97.98 -65.53 -57.92
N THR A 161 -97.13 -64.99 -57.05
CA THR A 161 -95.96 -65.73 -56.53
C THR A 161 -95.90 -65.85 -55.01
N GLY A 162 -96.69 -65.06 -54.26
CA GLY A 162 -96.61 -64.95 -52.80
C GLY A 162 -95.34 -64.26 -52.28
N GLN A 163 -94.35 -64.01 -53.15
CA GLN A 163 -93.13 -63.29 -52.79
C GLN A 163 -93.45 -61.82 -52.51
N THR A 164 -92.75 -61.23 -51.54
CA THR A 164 -92.87 -59.79 -51.31
C THR A 164 -92.18 -59.05 -52.45
N VAL A 165 -92.94 -58.29 -53.20
CA VAL A 165 -92.47 -57.56 -54.38
C VAL A 165 -92.77 -56.08 -54.23
N ILE A 166 -91.99 -55.27 -54.93
CA ILE A 166 -92.37 -53.90 -55.26
C ILE A 166 -92.76 -53.87 -56.73
N THR A 167 -93.78 -53.09 -57.09
CA THR A 167 -94.21 -52.98 -58.47
C THR A 167 -93.89 -51.61 -59.01
N VAL A 168 -93.15 -51.57 -60.12
CA VAL A 168 -92.99 -50.36 -60.93
C VAL A 168 -94.13 -50.37 -61.95
N ALA A 169 -94.96 -49.34 -61.98
CA ALA A 169 -96.15 -49.29 -62.82
C ALA A 169 -96.33 -47.93 -63.51
N LYS A 170 -96.87 -47.94 -64.73
CA LYS A 170 -97.21 -46.73 -65.49
C LYS A 170 -98.43 -46.97 -66.36
N THR A 171 -99.29 -45.96 -66.49
CA THR A 171 -100.41 -45.99 -67.44
C THR A 171 -99.88 -46.03 -68.88
N THR A 172 -100.54 -46.79 -69.76
CA THR A 172 -100.24 -46.78 -71.20
C THR A 172 -100.42 -45.39 -71.80
N ALA A 173 -99.78 -45.10 -72.94
CA ALA A 173 -99.81 -43.77 -73.56
C ALA A 173 -101.24 -43.31 -73.94
N ASP A 174 -102.11 -44.25 -74.30
CA ASP A 174 -103.52 -44.01 -74.58
C ASP A 174 -104.41 -43.96 -73.31
N GLY A 175 -103.82 -44.22 -72.13
CA GLY A 175 -104.49 -44.20 -70.84
C GLY A 175 -105.49 -45.33 -70.59
N THR A 176 -105.56 -46.33 -71.48
CA THR A 176 -106.58 -47.40 -71.42
C THR A 176 -106.16 -48.59 -70.57
N GLY A 177 -104.88 -48.68 -70.22
CA GLY A 177 -104.32 -49.72 -69.36
C GLY A 177 -103.13 -49.26 -68.53
N VAL A 178 -102.57 -50.20 -67.78
CA VAL A 178 -101.38 -50.01 -66.94
C VAL A 178 -100.42 -51.15 -67.19
N ILE A 179 -99.19 -50.79 -67.55
CA ILE A 179 -98.05 -51.69 -67.59
C ILE A 179 -97.38 -51.68 -66.23
N ALA A 180 -97.02 -52.86 -65.75
CA ALA A 180 -96.42 -53.02 -64.46
C ALA A 180 -95.42 -54.17 -64.43
N LEU A 181 -94.42 -54.02 -63.54
CA LEU A 181 -93.31 -54.94 -63.38
C LEU A 181 -93.04 -55.15 -61.90
N ASN A 182 -93.09 -56.40 -61.46
CA ASN A 182 -92.75 -56.80 -60.10
C ASN A 182 -91.26 -57.06 -59.97
N LEU A 183 -90.65 -56.50 -58.93
CA LEU A 183 -89.26 -56.72 -58.53
C LEU A 183 -89.21 -57.41 -57.16
N ASP A 184 -88.29 -58.36 -57.01
CA ASP A 184 -88.07 -59.06 -55.74
C ASP A 184 -87.31 -58.17 -54.75
N ILE A 185 -87.94 -57.83 -53.64
CA ILE A 185 -87.34 -56.99 -52.60
C ILE A 185 -86.16 -57.69 -51.90
N SER A 186 -86.08 -59.03 -51.98
CA SER A 186 -85.04 -59.84 -51.33
C SER A 186 -83.64 -59.50 -51.80
N ARG A 187 -83.48 -58.98 -53.03
CA ARG A 187 -82.19 -58.50 -53.55
C ARG A 187 -81.71 -57.24 -52.84
N ILE A 188 -82.60 -56.26 -52.69
CA ILE A 188 -82.30 -55.02 -51.95
C ILE A 188 -82.05 -55.35 -50.48
N ASN A 189 -82.85 -56.24 -49.88
CA ASN A 189 -82.65 -56.69 -48.50
C ASN A 189 -81.25 -57.31 -48.28
N LYS A 190 -80.82 -58.25 -49.14
CA LYS A 190 -79.48 -58.86 -49.06
C LYS A 190 -78.33 -57.86 -49.28
N ALA A 191 -78.53 -56.84 -50.11
CA ALA A 191 -77.52 -55.82 -50.35
C ALA A 191 -77.38 -54.89 -49.13
N VAL A 192 -78.52 -54.46 -48.56
CA VAL A 192 -78.57 -53.58 -47.38
C VAL A 192 -78.01 -54.31 -46.14
N SER A 193 -78.39 -55.57 -45.91
CA SER A 193 -78.00 -56.32 -44.70
C SER A 193 -76.51 -56.68 -44.62
N LYS A 194 -75.76 -56.55 -45.74
CA LYS A 194 -74.30 -56.79 -45.77
C LYS A 194 -73.48 -55.56 -45.33
N VAL A 195 -74.08 -54.37 -45.36
CA VAL A 195 -73.39 -53.14 -44.98
C VAL A 195 -73.44 -53.01 -43.46
N LYS A 196 -72.30 -52.72 -42.84
CA LYS A 196 -72.20 -52.35 -41.42
C LYS A 196 -72.03 -50.84 -41.30
N ILE A 197 -72.64 -50.24 -40.28
CA ILE A 197 -72.52 -48.81 -40.02
C ILE A 197 -71.70 -48.67 -38.74
N GLY A 198 -70.44 -48.25 -38.86
CA GLY A 198 -69.45 -48.44 -37.79
C GLY A 198 -69.10 -49.92 -37.61
N GLU A 199 -68.68 -50.30 -36.40
CA GLU A 199 -68.33 -51.68 -36.04
C GLU A 199 -69.55 -52.49 -35.60
N LYS A 200 -70.43 -51.89 -34.78
CA LYS A 200 -71.56 -52.59 -34.15
C LYS A 200 -72.92 -52.16 -34.72
N GLY A 201 -72.97 -51.11 -35.52
CA GLY A 201 -74.19 -50.56 -36.09
C GLY A 201 -74.64 -51.18 -37.42
N TYR A 202 -75.82 -50.79 -37.89
CA TYR A 202 -76.48 -51.41 -39.04
C TYR A 202 -77.36 -50.41 -39.83
N PRO A 203 -77.61 -50.68 -41.11
CA PRO A 203 -78.55 -49.93 -41.92
C PRO A 203 -79.96 -50.51 -41.88
N PHE A 204 -80.95 -49.66 -42.17
CA PHE A 204 -82.33 -50.04 -42.35
C PHE A 204 -83.02 -49.09 -43.36
N LEU A 205 -84.11 -49.57 -43.93
CA LEU A 205 -84.92 -48.87 -44.92
C LEU A 205 -86.36 -48.70 -44.43
N LEU A 206 -86.92 -47.51 -44.62
CA LEU A 206 -88.33 -47.22 -44.39
C LEU A 206 -88.98 -46.62 -45.64
N ASP A 207 -90.27 -46.85 -45.84
CA ASP A 207 -91.04 -46.23 -46.93
C ASP A 207 -91.55 -44.82 -46.58
N GLY A 208 -92.35 -44.22 -47.46
CA GLY A 208 -92.94 -42.89 -47.23
C GLY A 208 -93.98 -42.84 -46.10
N GLU A 209 -94.57 -43.97 -45.72
CA GLU A 209 -95.59 -44.10 -44.66
C GLU A 209 -95.04 -44.59 -43.31
N ARG A 210 -93.70 -44.62 -43.19
CA ARG A 210 -92.94 -45.08 -42.01
C ARG A 210 -93.03 -46.59 -41.77
N LYS A 211 -93.20 -47.42 -42.80
CA LYS A 211 -93.13 -48.88 -42.65
C LYS A 211 -91.74 -49.40 -42.99
N TYR A 212 -91.29 -50.41 -42.25
CA TYR A 212 -90.01 -51.05 -42.49
C TYR A 212 -90.01 -51.77 -43.83
N ILE A 213 -88.99 -51.51 -44.64
CA ILE A 213 -88.72 -52.24 -45.88
C ILE A 213 -87.62 -53.26 -45.60
N VAL A 214 -86.55 -52.82 -44.94
CA VAL A 214 -85.44 -53.65 -44.50
C VAL A 214 -85.06 -53.24 -43.09
N HIS A 215 -85.05 -54.19 -42.15
CA HIS A 215 -84.55 -53.98 -40.80
C HIS A 215 -83.97 -55.31 -40.27
N PRO A 216 -82.93 -55.30 -39.42
CA PRO A 216 -82.36 -56.54 -38.88
C PRO A 216 -83.33 -57.35 -38.02
N THR A 217 -84.22 -56.68 -37.28
CA THR A 217 -85.13 -57.30 -36.30
C THR A 217 -86.62 -57.10 -36.58
N GLU A 218 -86.99 -56.06 -37.33
CA GLU A 218 -88.39 -55.68 -37.55
C GLU A 218 -88.88 -56.28 -38.87
N LYS A 219 -90.12 -56.78 -38.89
CA LYS A 219 -90.68 -57.39 -40.09
C LYS A 219 -91.06 -56.32 -41.11
N ALA A 220 -90.80 -56.60 -42.40
CA ALA A 220 -91.20 -55.70 -43.48
C ALA A 220 -92.72 -55.43 -43.46
N GLY A 221 -93.12 -54.18 -43.69
CA GLY A 221 -94.50 -53.70 -43.63
C GLY A 221 -95.00 -53.27 -42.25
N THR A 222 -94.25 -53.51 -41.17
CA THR A 222 -94.60 -53.00 -39.83
C THR A 222 -94.32 -51.51 -39.74
N LYS A 223 -95.21 -50.75 -39.09
CA LYS A 223 -95.10 -49.29 -38.98
C LYS A 223 -94.18 -48.91 -37.82
N ALA A 224 -93.19 -48.08 -38.09
CA ALA A 224 -92.27 -47.51 -37.13
C ALA A 224 -92.98 -46.37 -36.38
N THR A 225 -93.27 -46.59 -35.08
CA THR A 225 -94.09 -45.67 -34.25
C THR A 225 -93.28 -44.81 -33.28
N ASP A 226 -91.96 -45.01 -33.19
CA ASP A 226 -91.11 -44.24 -32.26
C ASP A 226 -90.97 -42.77 -32.70
N SER A 227 -91.01 -41.86 -31.72
CA SER A 227 -90.78 -40.42 -31.88
C SER A 227 -89.44 -40.08 -32.56
N LEU A 228 -88.45 -40.96 -32.51
CA LEU A 228 -87.17 -40.76 -33.21
C LEU A 228 -87.35 -40.63 -34.73
N PHE A 229 -88.36 -41.29 -35.30
CA PHE A 229 -88.63 -41.23 -36.74
C PHE A 229 -89.18 -39.86 -37.16
N ASP A 230 -89.74 -39.05 -36.25
CA ASP A 230 -90.13 -37.67 -36.59
C ASP A 230 -88.92 -36.84 -37.04
N LYS A 231 -87.77 -37.03 -36.38
CA LYS A 231 -86.49 -36.39 -36.78
C LYS A 231 -85.97 -36.90 -38.12
N LEU A 232 -86.18 -38.19 -38.41
CA LEU A 232 -85.75 -38.83 -39.66
C LEU A 232 -86.49 -38.28 -40.89
N TYR A 233 -87.80 -38.00 -40.75
CA TYR A 233 -88.63 -37.50 -41.84
C TYR A 233 -88.64 -35.97 -41.96
N ALA A 234 -88.19 -35.24 -40.93
CA ALA A 234 -88.12 -33.78 -40.95
C ALA A 234 -87.14 -33.20 -42.00
N LYS A 235 -86.10 -33.95 -42.40
CA LYS A 235 -85.10 -33.52 -43.38
C LYS A 235 -84.91 -34.57 -44.47
N SER A 236 -84.37 -34.18 -45.62
CA SER A 236 -84.07 -35.13 -46.71
C SER A 236 -82.82 -35.97 -46.43
N SER A 237 -81.84 -35.42 -45.70
CA SER A 237 -80.63 -36.12 -45.26
C SER A 237 -80.06 -35.45 -44.01
N GLY A 238 -79.19 -36.15 -43.29
CA GLY A 238 -78.48 -35.59 -42.15
C GLY A 238 -78.07 -36.66 -41.14
N SER A 239 -77.69 -36.20 -39.95
CA SER A 239 -77.42 -37.06 -38.80
C SER A 239 -77.98 -36.45 -37.53
N PHE A 240 -78.28 -37.30 -36.53
CA PHE A 240 -78.70 -36.87 -35.20
C PHE A 240 -78.42 -37.95 -34.17
N ASP A 241 -78.27 -37.51 -32.92
CA ASP A 241 -78.15 -38.39 -31.76
C ASP A 241 -79.53 -38.78 -31.23
N TYR A 242 -79.63 -40.02 -30.78
CA TYR A 242 -80.83 -40.58 -30.20
C TYR A 242 -80.50 -41.71 -29.24
N THR A 243 -81.46 -42.05 -28.39
CA THR A 243 -81.33 -43.17 -27.47
C THR A 243 -82.35 -44.22 -27.87
N PHE A 244 -81.93 -45.47 -27.99
CA PHE A 244 -82.82 -46.58 -28.33
C PHE A 244 -82.43 -47.81 -27.54
N ASN A 245 -83.38 -48.35 -26.77
CA ASN A 245 -83.19 -49.44 -25.81
C ASN A 245 -82.09 -49.17 -24.75
N GLY A 246 -81.95 -47.91 -24.31
CA GLY A 246 -80.99 -47.51 -23.27
C GLY A 246 -79.58 -47.17 -23.78
N ASP A 247 -79.29 -47.46 -25.05
CA ASP A 247 -78.01 -47.13 -25.68
C ASP A 247 -78.07 -45.77 -26.38
N GLU A 248 -77.05 -44.94 -26.17
CA GLU A 248 -76.81 -43.73 -26.97
C GLU A 248 -76.27 -44.12 -28.35
N LYS A 249 -77.00 -43.70 -29.39
CA LYS A 249 -76.71 -44.01 -30.79
C LYS A 249 -76.73 -42.74 -31.62
N LYS A 250 -75.98 -42.75 -32.71
CA LYS A 250 -76.00 -41.72 -33.74
C LYS A 250 -76.59 -42.31 -35.00
N MET A 251 -77.57 -41.61 -35.57
CA MET A 251 -78.20 -41.99 -36.83
C MET A 251 -77.69 -41.10 -37.95
N VAL A 252 -77.47 -41.69 -39.13
CA VAL A 252 -77.19 -41.00 -40.38
C VAL A 252 -78.22 -41.45 -41.40
N PHE A 253 -78.75 -40.54 -42.21
CA PHE A 253 -79.80 -40.89 -43.15
C PHE A 253 -79.82 -40.05 -44.42
N THR A 254 -80.45 -40.61 -45.45
CA THR A 254 -80.81 -39.93 -46.69
C THR A 254 -82.15 -40.41 -47.21
N THR A 255 -82.79 -39.63 -48.08
CA THR A 255 -84.06 -39.96 -48.72
C THR A 255 -83.80 -40.25 -50.19
N ASN A 256 -84.13 -41.45 -50.64
CA ASN A 256 -84.02 -41.84 -52.03
C ASN A 256 -85.03 -41.06 -52.87
N LYS A 257 -84.56 -40.40 -53.94
CA LYS A 257 -85.42 -39.56 -54.78
C LYS A 257 -86.34 -40.38 -55.68
N THR A 258 -85.94 -41.58 -56.06
CA THR A 258 -86.67 -42.45 -57.00
C THR A 258 -87.85 -43.14 -56.34
N THR A 259 -87.67 -43.63 -55.12
CA THR A 259 -88.69 -44.41 -54.38
C THR A 259 -89.32 -43.66 -53.21
N SER A 260 -88.78 -42.50 -52.82
CA SER A 260 -89.11 -41.80 -51.58
C SER A 260 -88.75 -42.58 -50.29
N TRP A 261 -87.97 -43.66 -50.39
CA TRP A 261 -87.56 -44.43 -49.21
C TRP A 261 -86.51 -43.70 -48.38
N LYS A 262 -86.59 -43.85 -47.06
CA LYS A 262 -85.54 -43.41 -46.13
C LYS A 262 -84.50 -44.52 -45.99
N VAL A 263 -83.26 -44.19 -46.32
CA VAL A 263 -82.10 -45.01 -46.03
C VAL A 263 -81.45 -44.47 -44.77
N ALA A 264 -81.41 -45.25 -43.71
CA ALA A 264 -80.83 -44.86 -42.45
C ALA A 264 -79.78 -45.86 -41.99
N GLY A 265 -78.74 -45.38 -41.34
CA GLY A 265 -77.70 -46.16 -40.68
C GLY A 265 -77.57 -45.70 -39.23
N THR A 266 -77.52 -46.65 -38.30
CA THR A 266 -77.32 -46.38 -36.87
C THR A 266 -75.97 -46.90 -36.42
N MET A 267 -75.29 -46.17 -35.51
CA MET A 267 -74.03 -46.55 -34.86
C MET A 267 -74.07 -46.19 -33.36
N TYR A 268 -73.25 -46.84 -32.53
CA TYR A 268 -73.23 -46.56 -31.09
C TYR A 268 -72.24 -45.45 -30.74
N SER A 269 -72.64 -44.52 -29.87
CA SER A 269 -71.76 -43.44 -29.41
C SER A 269 -70.56 -43.95 -28.61
N SER A 270 -70.68 -45.14 -28.00
CA SER A 270 -69.58 -45.81 -27.28
C SER A 270 -68.41 -46.23 -28.18
N GLU A 271 -68.64 -46.43 -29.48
CA GLU A 271 -67.57 -46.79 -30.44
C GLU A 271 -66.52 -45.68 -30.58
N VAL A 272 -66.93 -44.41 -30.47
CA VAL A 272 -66.02 -43.24 -30.52
C VAL A 272 -65.11 -43.22 -29.28
N SER A 273 -65.67 -43.48 -28.09
CA SER A 273 -64.90 -43.52 -26.84
C SER A 273 -63.97 -44.73 -26.75
N GLU A 274 -64.39 -45.90 -27.24
CA GLU A 274 -63.57 -47.11 -27.28
C GLU A 274 -62.36 -46.93 -28.22
N ALA A 275 -62.57 -46.34 -29.40
CA ALA A 275 -61.49 -46.06 -30.35
C ALA A 275 -60.48 -45.00 -29.86
N ALA A 276 -60.90 -44.05 -29.01
CA ALA A 276 -60.03 -43.02 -28.45
C ALA A 276 -59.26 -43.48 -27.17
N GLN A 277 -59.64 -44.61 -26.57
CA GLN A 277 -59.04 -45.09 -25.31
C GLN A 277 -57.53 -45.42 -25.37
N PRO A 278 -56.99 -46.03 -26.45
CA PRO A 278 -55.55 -46.30 -26.56
C PRO A 278 -54.69 -45.03 -26.55
N ILE A 279 -55.25 -43.92 -27.04
CA ILE A 279 -54.58 -42.61 -27.09
C ILE A 279 -54.46 -42.03 -25.69
N PHE A 280 -55.47 -42.20 -24.84
CA PHE A 280 -55.44 -41.75 -23.44
C PHE A 280 -54.30 -42.42 -22.65
N TYR A 281 -54.19 -43.75 -22.71
CA TYR A 281 -53.14 -44.49 -21.98
C TYR A 281 -51.73 -44.20 -22.48
N LYS A 282 -51.54 -44.02 -23.79
CA LYS A 282 -50.24 -43.59 -24.35
C LYS A 282 -49.84 -42.19 -23.87
N THR A 283 -50.77 -41.24 -23.83
CA THR A 283 -50.51 -39.88 -23.33
C THR A 283 -50.17 -39.87 -21.84
N LEU A 284 -50.88 -40.65 -21.02
CA LEU A 284 -50.59 -40.78 -19.60
C LEU A 284 -49.19 -41.36 -19.32
N PHE A 285 -48.79 -42.38 -20.09
CA PHE A 285 -47.46 -42.99 -19.98
C PHE A 285 -46.34 -41.98 -20.29
N ILE A 286 -46.50 -41.18 -21.34
CA ILE A 286 -45.52 -40.14 -21.73
C ILE A 286 -45.38 -39.08 -20.63
N ILE A 287 -46.48 -38.64 -20.02
CA ILE A 287 -46.45 -37.67 -18.93
C ILE A 287 -45.67 -38.21 -17.72
N VAL A 288 -45.92 -39.47 -17.33
CA VAL A 288 -45.20 -40.10 -16.22
C VAL A 288 -43.70 -40.26 -16.53
N ALA A 289 -43.35 -40.65 -17.75
CA ALA A 289 -41.95 -40.76 -18.18
C ALA A 289 -41.23 -39.39 -18.15
N CYS A 290 -41.88 -38.32 -18.62
CA CYS A 290 -41.35 -36.96 -18.56
C CYS A 290 -41.15 -36.48 -17.11
N LEU A 291 -42.05 -36.84 -16.19
CA LEU A 291 -41.91 -36.48 -14.78
C LEU A 291 -40.70 -37.15 -14.10
N ILE A 292 -40.45 -38.42 -14.42
CA ILE A 292 -39.29 -39.15 -13.88
C ILE A 292 -37.98 -38.56 -14.41
N ILE A 293 -37.89 -38.37 -15.73
CA ILE A 293 -36.70 -37.80 -16.38
C ILE A 293 -36.46 -36.37 -15.87
N GLY A 294 -37.51 -35.54 -15.85
CA GLY A 294 -37.44 -34.17 -15.34
C GLY A 294 -36.98 -34.09 -13.88
N SER A 295 -37.47 -34.99 -13.03
CA SER A 295 -37.05 -35.06 -11.63
C SER A 295 -35.57 -35.43 -11.47
N LEU A 296 -35.07 -36.35 -12.30
CA LEU A 296 -33.64 -36.71 -12.34
C LEU A 296 -32.77 -35.54 -12.78
N THR A 297 -33.17 -34.83 -13.85
CA THR A 297 -32.44 -33.67 -14.37
C THR A 297 -32.41 -32.53 -13.35
N ILE A 298 -33.53 -32.22 -12.70
CA ILE A 298 -33.60 -31.20 -11.63
C ILE A 298 -32.67 -31.59 -10.47
N PHE A 299 -32.64 -32.86 -10.08
CA PHE A 299 -31.75 -33.33 -9.02
C PHE A 299 -30.26 -33.16 -9.38
N ALA A 300 -29.87 -33.49 -10.62
CA ALA A 300 -28.50 -33.33 -11.11
C ALA A 300 -28.05 -31.85 -11.13
N VAL A 301 -28.90 -30.95 -11.62
CA VAL A 301 -28.63 -29.49 -11.66
C VAL A 301 -28.48 -28.92 -10.25
N LEU A 302 -29.36 -29.32 -9.31
CA LEU A 302 -29.27 -28.88 -7.92
C LEU A 302 -28.00 -29.35 -7.23
N GLN A 303 -27.52 -30.57 -7.51
CA GLN A 303 -26.23 -31.07 -7.03
C GLN A 303 -25.06 -30.25 -7.59
N SER A 304 -25.10 -29.92 -8.89
CA SER A 304 -24.03 -29.17 -9.56
C SER A 304 -23.89 -27.73 -9.06
N ILE A 305 -25.00 -27.08 -8.67
CA ILE A 305 -24.97 -25.65 -8.25
C ILE A 305 -24.86 -25.50 -6.73
N ILE A 306 -25.68 -26.23 -5.95
CA ILE A 306 -25.79 -25.97 -4.51
C ILE A 306 -24.58 -26.49 -3.73
N LYS A 307 -24.00 -27.62 -4.16
CA LYS A 307 -22.88 -28.25 -3.43
C LYS A 307 -21.62 -27.36 -3.50
N PRO A 308 -21.17 -26.86 -4.67
CA PRO A 308 -20.03 -25.93 -4.73
C PRO A 308 -20.31 -24.60 -4.04
N LEU A 309 -21.51 -24.01 -4.18
CA LEU A 309 -21.88 -22.78 -3.48
C LEU A 309 -21.83 -22.92 -1.95
N LYS A 310 -22.24 -24.07 -1.41
CA LYS A 310 -22.17 -24.32 0.03
C LYS A 310 -20.74 -24.50 0.52
N GLN A 311 -19.88 -25.14 -0.27
CA GLN A 311 -18.45 -25.27 0.04
C GLN A 311 -17.77 -23.90 0.02
N LEU A 312 -18.02 -23.09 -1.01
CA LEU A 312 -17.51 -21.73 -1.12
C LEU A 312 -17.99 -20.84 0.03
N LYS A 313 -19.27 -20.93 0.40
CA LYS A 313 -19.84 -20.21 1.57
C LYS A 313 -19.12 -20.59 2.87
N ASN A 314 -18.81 -21.87 3.07
CA ASN A 314 -18.13 -22.33 4.28
C ASN A 314 -16.66 -21.89 4.31
N GLN A 315 -15.95 -21.97 3.18
CA GLN A 315 -14.57 -21.49 3.08
C GLN A 315 -14.48 -19.97 3.24
N ALA A 316 -15.42 -19.21 2.67
CA ALA A 316 -15.52 -17.77 2.89
C ALA A 316 -15.77 -17.41 4.36
N LEU A 317 -16.54 -18.23 5.09
CA LEU A 317 -16.71 -18.07 6.55
C LEU A 317 -15.40 -18.34 7.30
N SER A 318 -14.66 -19.40 6.96
CA SER A 318 -13.34 -19.68 7.55
C SER A 318 -12.36 -18.52 7.33
N VAL A 319 -12.29 -17.97 6.11
CA VAL A 319 -11.49 -16.78 5.80
C VAL A 319 -11.93 -15.57 6.62
N SER A 320 -13.24 -15.36 6.83
CA SER A 320 -13.76 -14.26 7.65
C SER A 320 -13.47 -14.41 9.15
N GLU A 321 -13.28 -15.64 9.62
CA GLU A 321 -12.87 -15.97 10.99
C GLU A 321 -11.35 -15.92 11.17
N GLY A 322 -10.60 -15.59 10.11
CA GLY A 322 -9.14 -15.46 10.14
C GLY A 322 -8.38 -16.73 9.77
N ASP A 323 -9.05 -17.83 9.42
CA ASP A 323 -8.38 -19.06 8.96
C ASP A 323 -8.10 -18.99 7.45
N LEU A 324 -6.84 -18.73 7.11
CA LEU A 324 -6.32 -18.68 5.75
C LEU A 324 -5.61 -19.99 5.36
N THR A 325 -5.46 -20.97 6.27
CA THR A 325 -4.69 -22.21 6.06
C THR A 325 -5.30 -23.10 4.96
N THR A 326 -6.62 -23.13 4.86
CA THR A 326 -7.34 -24.06 3.99
C THR A 326 -7.54 -23.49 2.59
N ALA A 327 -6.90 -24.10 1.59
CA ALA A 327 -7.04 -23.67 0.19
C ALA A 327 -8.48 -23.82 -0.33
N ILE A 328 -8.98 -22.78 -1.00
CA ILE A 328 -10.25 -22.82 -1.74
C ILE A 328 -10.09 -23.69 -2.99
N ILE A 329 -10.57 -24.93 -2.90
CA ILE A 329 -10.52 -25.91 -3.99
C ILE A 329 -11.64 -25.60 -5.00
N VAL A 330 -11.24 -25.22 -6.22
CA VAL A 330 -12.14 -24.92 -7.33
C VAL A 330 -12.18 -26.09 -8.30
N ASN A 331 -13.29 -26.84 -8.32
CA ASN A 331 -13.46 -28.01 -9.20
C ASN A 331 -14.43 -27.76 -10.36
N SER A 332 -15.05 -26.58 -10.43
CA SER A 332 -16.01 -26.21 -11.48
C SER A 332 -15.34 -25.33 -12.54
N LYS A 333 -15.81 -25.42 -13.80
CA LYS A 333 -15.35 -24.59 -14.93
C LYS A 333 -16.40 -23.58 -15.40
N ASP A 334 -17.47 -23.42 -14.64
CA ASP A 334 -18.56 -22.48 -14.88
C ASP A 334 -18.37 -21.19 -14.05
N GLU A 335 -19.38 -20.32 -14.02
CA GLU A 335 -19.36 -19.06 -13.26
C GLU A 335 -19.13 -19.28 -11.75
N ILE A 336 -19.50 -20.45 -11.22
CA ILE A 336 -19.21 -20.81 -9.83
C ILE A 336 -17.73 -21.15 -9.65
N GLY A 337 -17.11 -21.73 -10.69
CA GLY A 337 -15.66 -21.91 -10.79
C GLY A 337 -14.90 -20.59 -10.79
N GLU A 338 -15.29 -19.64 -11.63
CA GLU A 338 -14.70 -18.29 -11.67
C GLU A 338 -14.83 -17.57 -10.32
N LEU A 339 -16.01 -17.67 -9.67
CA LEU A 339 -16.22 -17.13 -8.34
C LEU A 339 -15.30 -17.78 -7.29
N GLY A 340 -15.14 -19.10 -7.35
CA GLY A 340 -14.19 -19.83 -6.50
C GLY A 340 -12.74 -19.37 -6.71
N TYR A 341 -12.34 -19.13 -7.96
CA TYR A 341 -11.01 -18.63 -8.30
C TYR A 341 -10.78 -17.21 -7.75
N ALA A 342 -11.77 -16.31 -7.91
CA ALA A 342 -11.70 -14.96 -7.35
C ALA A 342 -11.55 -14.96 -5.82
N PHE A 343 -12.29 -15.83 -5.13
CA PHE A 343 -12.16 -16.01 -3.67
C PHE A 343 -10.79 -16.60 -3.28
N SER A 344 -10.25 -17.55 -4.06
CA SER A 344 -8.90 -18.11 -3.83
C SER A 344 -7.81 -17.05 -3.99
N GLN A 345 -7.91 -16.20 -5.03
CA GLN A 345 -7.00 -15.07 -5.23
C GLN A 345 -7.08 -14.06 -4.09
N MET A 346 -8.29 -13.73 -3.63
CA MET A 346 -8.49 -12.87 -2.46
C MET A 346 -7.85 -13.45 -1.19
N GLN A 347 -8.03 -14.75 -0.94
CA GLN A 347 -7.40 -15.44 0.20
C GLN A 347 -5.87 -15.37 0.12
N ASN A 348 -5.27 -15.64 -1.03
CA ASN A 348 -3.82 -15.55 -1.22
C ASN A 348 -3.31 -14.12 -1.03
N ASN A 349 -3.98 -13.12 -1.59
CA ASN A 349 -3.60 -11.72 -1.42
C ASN A 349 -3.70 -11.28 0.05
N LEU A 350 -4.74 -11.73 0.78
CA LEU A 350 -4.86 -11.50 2.23
C LEU A 350 -3.72 -12.17 2.98
N ARG A 351 -3.39 -13.43 2.68
CA ARG A 351 -2.26 -14.14 3.30
C ARG A 351 -0.94 -13.36 3.10
N THR A 352 -0.63 -12.97 1.88
CA THR A 352 0.58 -12.18 1.57
C THR A 352 0.58 -10.82 2.27
N LEU A 353 -0.57 -10.13 2.32
CA LEU A 353 -0.70 -8.86 3.02
C LEU A 353 -0.41 -9.04 4.51
N ILE A 354 -1.03 -10.03 5.16
CA ILE A 354 -0.82 -10.30 6.58
C ILE A 354 0.65 -10.65 6.87
N GLN A 355 1.29 -11.49 6.05
CA GLN A 355 2.72 -11.80 6.17
C GLN A 355 3.63 -10.57 6.02
N ASN A 356 3.34 -9.68 5.07
CA ASN A 356 4.11 -8.45 4.89
C ASN A 356 3.93 -7.49 6.06
N VAL A 357 2.72 -7.39 6.63
CA VAL A 357 2.47 -6.56 7.81
C VAL A 357 3.15 -7.16 9.04
N GLU A 358 3.15 -8.48 9.20
CA GLU A 358 3.87 -9.17 10.28
C GLU A 358 5.37 -8.87 10.22
N MET A 359 6.01 -9.07 9.06
CA MET A 359 7.43 -8.76 8.85
C MET A 359 7.74 -7.27 9.08
N SER A 360 6.85 -6.38 8.65
CA SER A 360 7.00 -4.94 8.88
C SER A 360 6.88 -4.58 10.36
N ALA A 361 5.96 -5.21 11.09
CA ALA A 361 5.79 -5.01 12.53
C ALA A 361 7.02 -5.50 13.30
N GLU A 362 7.54 -6.69 12.98
CA GLU A 362 8.79 -7.19 13.56
C GLU A 362 9.97 -6.24 13.31
N GLN A 363 10.09 -5.72 12.08
CA GLN A 363 11.16 -4.77 11.74
C GLN A 363 10.99 -3.43 12.48
N VAL A 364 9.77 -2.92 12.63
CA VAL A 364 9.51 -1.72 13.44
C VAL A 364 9.85 -1.96 14.91
N ALA A 365 9.51 -3.12 15.47
CA ALA A 365 9.87 -3.48 16.85
C ALA A 365 11.39 -3.51 17.04
N ALA A 366 12.11 -4.22 16.16
CA ALA A 366 13.57 -4.32 16.21
C ALA A 366 14.26 -2.95 16.04
N SER A 367 13.84 -2.14 15.06
CA SER A 367 14.39 -0.79 14.88
C SER A 367 14.06 0.14 16.04
N SER A 368 12.93 -0.05 16.71
CA SER A 368 12.56 0.73 17.90
C SER A 368 13.40 0.34 19.13
N GLU A 369 13.71 -0.95 19.31
CA GLU A 369 14.66 -1.39 20.33
C GLU A 369 16.07 -0.83 20.08
N GLU A 370 16.55 -0.88 18.82
CA GLU A 370 17.84 -0.30 18.42
C GLU A 370 17.88 1.22 18.64
N LEU A 371 16.79 1.93 18.32
CA LEU A 371 16.67 3.37 18.56
C LEU A 371 16.66 3.70 20.05
N THR A 372 16.02 2.87 20.88
CA THR A 372 16.03 3.02 22.34
C THR A 372 17.44 2.86 22.89
N ALA A 373 18.17 1.81 22.48
CA ALA A 373 19.55 1.58 22.89
C ALA A 373 20.48 2.71 22.41
N SER A 374 20.30 3.18 21.18
CA SER A 374 21.08 4.29 20.60
C SER A 374 20.82 5.61 21.33
N SER A 375 19.59 5.87 21.75
CA SER A 375 19.20 7.06 22.52
C SER A 375 19.81 7.02 23.93
N GLN A 376 19.81 5.85 24.57
CA GLN A 376 20.48 5.66 25.88
C GLN A 376 22.00 5.85 25.77
N GLN A 377 22.63 5.27 24.74
CA GLN A 377 24.06 5.45 24.50
C GLN A 377 24.41 6.92 24.23
N THR A 378 23.59 7.60 23.42
CA THR A 378 23.79 9.02 23.14
C THR A 378 23.60 9.86 24.40
N SER A 379 22.60 9.56 25.24
CA SER A 379 22.41 10.23 26.54
C SER A 379 23.65 10.08 27.43
N ALA A 380 24.21 8.88 27.55
CA ALA A 380 25.42 8.65 28.33
C ALA A 380 26.63 9.43 27.77
N ALA A 381 26.79 9.50 26.45
CA ALA A 381 27.83 10.31 25.82
C ALA A 381 27.61 11.81 26.07
N THR A 382 26.36 12.28 26.01
CA THR A 382 25.97 13.66 26.29
C THR A 382 26.21 14.02 27.76
N GLU A 383 25.96 13.12 28.72
CA GLU A 383 26.37 13.31 30.13
C GLU A 383 27.89 13.48 30.27
N GLN A 384 28.69 12.69 29.55
CA GLN A 384 30.14 12.87 29.56
C GLN A 384 30.58 14.22 28.99
N VAL A 385 29.92 14.70 27.93
CA VAL A 385 30.13 16.05 27.40
C VAL A 385 29.76 17.11 28.45
N SER A 386 28.67 16.93 29.18
CA SER A 386 28.27 17.82 30.28
C SER A 386 29.33 17.92 31.37
N VAL A 387 29.92 16.79 31.78
CA VAL A 387 30.99 16.79 32.78
C VAL A 387 32.24 17.48 32.24
N ALA A 388 32.63 17.17 31.00
CA ALA A 388 33.79 17.76 30.37
C ALA A 388 33.65 19.28 30.21
N ILE A 389 32.46 19.78 29.83
CA ILE A 389 32.26 21.22 29.65
C ILE A 389 32.23 21.97 30.98
N GLN A 390 31.74 21.33 32.05
CA GLN A 390 31.82 21.88 33.41
C GLN A 390 33.29 22.01 33.87
N GLU A 391 34.14 21.05 33.52
CA GLU A 391 35.58 21.11 33.80
C GLU A 391 36.28 22.22 33.00
N VAL A 392 35.87 22.44 31.74
CA VAL A 392 36.37 23.57 30.92
C VAL A 392 35.96 24.90 31.54
N ALA A 393 34.70 25.06 31.96
CA ALA A 393 34.23 26.25 32.64
C ALA A 393 35.04 26.53 33.93
N SER A 394 35.20 25.51 34.79
CA SER A 394 36.02 25.65 36.01
C SER A 394 37.48 26.00 35.69
N SER A 395 38.03 25.44 34.60
CA SER A 395 39.40 25.72 34.19
C SER A 395 39.56 27.15 33.70
N ALA A 396 38.58 27.68 32.97
CA ALA A 396 38.53 29.06 32.53
C ALA A 396 38.43 30.06 33.70
N GLU A 397 37.64 29.74 34.73
CA GLU A 397 37.60 30.53 35.97
C GLU A 397 38.95 30.54 36.70
N LYS A 398 39.57 29.36 36.85
CA LYS A 398 40.92 29.24 37.45
C LYS A 398 41.95 30.01 36.63
N GLN A 399 41.87 29.96 35.31
CA GLN A 399 42.76 30.70 34.42
C GLN A 399 42.62 32.21 34.64
N THR A 400 41.39 32.71 34.80
CA THR A 400 41.13 34.12 35.13
C THR A 400 41.80 34.51 36.45
N ALA A 401 41.63 33.70 37.51
CA ALA A 401 42.25 33.96 38.81
C ALA A 401 43.80 33.97 38.76
N VAL A 402 44.40 33.06 38.00
CA VAL A 402 45.86 33.02 37.79
C VAL A 402 46.33 34.24 37.01
N ILE A 403 45.55 34.71 36.02
CA ILE A 403 45.88 35.93 35.27
C ILE A 403 45.82 37.16 36.16
N ASP A 404 44.83 37.28 37.05
CA ASP A 404 44.75 38.37 38.02
C ASP A 404 45.97 38.37 38.97
N GLN A 405 46.41 37.18 39.42
CA GLN A 405 47.64 37.03 40.20
C GLN A 405 48.90 37.43 39.41
N ASN A 406 48.97 37.08 38.13
CA ASN A 406 50.07 37.48 37.25
C ASN A 406 50.08 39.00 37.05
N ALA A 407 48.92 39.64 36.91
CA ALA A 407 48.81 41.08 36.80
C ALA A 407 49.38 41.78 38.04
N ALA A 408 49.06 41.29 39.25
CA ALA A 408 49.65 41.79 40.49
C ALA A 408 51.18 41.60 40.53
N SER A 409 51.68 40.44 40.12
CA SER A 409 53.12 40.16 40.05
C SER A 409 53.85 41.06 39.04
N LEU A 410 53.22 41.37 37.92
CA LEU A 410 53.77 42.30 36.92
C LEU A 410 53.83 43.73 37.47
N ASP A 411 52.82 44.17 38.23
CA ASP A 411 52.85 45.48 38.90
C ASP A 411 54.04 45.59 39.88
N GLU A 412 54.29 44.54 40.66
CA GLU A 412 55.48 44.46 41.53
C GLU A 412 56.79 44.56 40.74
N ILE A 413 56.87 43.91 39.57
CA ILE A 413 58.05 44.01 38.69
C ILE A 413 58.20 45.44 38.16
N VAL A 414 57.13 46.10 37.71
CA VAL A 414 57.18 47.51 37.25
C VAL A 414 57.73 48.41 38.36
N GLN A 415 57.25 48.25 39.59
CA GLN A 415 57.73 49.01 40.74
C GLN A 415 59.20 48.72 41.05
N GLY A 416 59.61 47.45 40.98
CA GLY A 416 61.00 47.02 41.16
C GLY A 416 61.94 47.62 40.11
N VAL A 417 61.57 47.57 38.83
CA VAL A 417 62.34 48.12 37.71
C VAL A 417 62.43 49.65 37.80
N SER A 418 61.33 50.33 38.15
CA SER A 418 61.34 51.77 38.42
C SER A 418 62.32 52.14 39.55
N THR A 419 62.36 51.32 40.60
CA THR A 419 63.30 51.50 41.71
C THR A 419 64.75 51.28 41.26
N ILE A 420 65.01 50.27 40.42
CA ILE A 420 66.33 50.03 39.83
C ILE A 420 66.76 51.25 39.02
N ALA A 421 65.93 51.73 38.09
CA ALA A 421 66.24 52.90 37.26
C ALA A 421 66.61 54.13 38.11
N LYS A 422 65.83 54.43 39.15
CA LYS A 422 66.10 55.53 40.08
C LYS A 422 67.41 55.35 40.85
N ARG A 423 67.71 54.12 41.31
CA ARG A 423 68.97 53.83 42.01
C ARG A 423 70.18 53.93 41.09
N THR A 424 70.03 53.48 39.84
CA THR A 424 71.09 53.57 38.82
C THR A 424 71.42 55.03 38.50
N GLU A 425 70.42 55.91 38.44
CA GLU A 425 70.64 57.36 38.30
C GLU A 425 71.46 57.93 39.47
N ILE A 426 71.12 57.55 40.71
CA ILE A 426 71.87 57.97 41.90
C ILE A 426 73.32 57.45 41.86
N VAL A 427 73.53 56.20 41.48
CA VAL A 427 74.88 55.61 41.36
C VAL A 427 75.67 56.32 40.27
N SER A 428 75.06 56.66 39.13
CA SER A 428 75.72 57.44 38.06
C SER A 428 76.18 58.81 38.57
N GLN A 429 75.33 59.53 39.31
CA GLN A 429 75.67 60.82 39.91
C GLN A 429 76.82 60.68 40.92
N LEU A 430 76.76 59.67 41.81
CA LEU A 430 77.82 59.40 42.78
C LEU A 430 79.13 59.01 42.11
N SER A 431 79.05 58.27 41.00
CA SER A 431 80.23 57.90 40.22
C SER A 431 80.91 59.12 39.61
N ASN A 432 80.13 60.00 38.98
CA ASN A 432 80.65 61.26 38.44
C ASN A 432 81.26 62.15 39.53
N HIS A 433 80.60 62.24 40.69
CA HIS A 433 81.15 62.99 41.83
C HIS A 433 82.46 62.38 42.34
N THR A 434 82.55 61.05 42.48
CA THR A 434 83.76 60.34 42.91
C THR A 434 84.91 60.53 41.92
N THR A 435 84.62 60.53 40.62
CA THR A 435 85.61 60.86 39.58
C THR A 435 86.15 62.28 39.78
N SER A 436 85.27 63.26 40.04
CA SER A 436 85.68 64.64 40.32
C SER A 436 86.60 64.74 41.54
N GLU A 437 86.19 64.15 42.66
CA GLU A 437 86.97 64.11 43.91
C GLU A 437 88.33 63.43 43.73
N ALA A 438 88.39 62.35 42.94
CA ALA A 438 89.64 61.66 42.65
C ALA A 438 90.59 62.49 41.78
N VAL A 439 90.06 63.25 40.81
CA VAL A 439 90.85 64.22 40.02
C VAL A 439 91.41 65.32 40.91
N GLU A 440 90.58 65.92 41.77
CA GLU A 440 90.99 66.99 42.68
C GLU A 440 92.01 66.49 43.72
N GLY A 441 91.77 65.33 44.33
CA GLY A 441 92.69 64.69 45.26
C GLY A 441 94.04 64.35 44.63
N GLY A 442 94.02 63.78 43.41
CA GLY A 442 95.24 63.50 42.65
C GLY A 442 96.04 64.77 42.33
N LYS A 443 95.36 65.89 42.02
CA LYS A 443 95.99 67.20 41.81
C LYS A 443 96.63 67.74 43.11
N ALA A 444 95.92 67.71 44.23
CA ALA A 444 96.44 68.20 45.52
C ALA A 444 97.68 67.42 45.99
N VAL A 445 97.72 66.10 45.77
CA VAL A 445 98.91 65.30 46.10
C VAL A 445 100.06 65.61 45.13
N ARG A 446 99.79 65.89 43.85
CA ARG A 446 100.83 66.34 42.90
C ARG A 446 101.46 67.65 43.32
N GLU A 447 100.67 68.62 43.75
CA GLU A 447 101.17 69.88 44.33
C GLU A 447 102.03 69.61 45.59
N THR A 448 101.67 68.61 46.40
CA THR A 448 102.49 68.18 47.56
C THR A 448 103.85 67.61 47.13
N VAL A 449 103.91 66.83 46.04
CA VAL A 449 105.18 66.33 45.47
C VAL A 449 106.06 67.49 45.01
N GLU A 450 105.48 68.48 44.32
CA GLU A 450 106.21 69.69 43.89
C GLU A 450 106.74 70.49 45.10
N GLN A 451 105.95 70.58 46.18
CA GLN A 451 106.39 71.23 47.42
C GLN A 451 107.53 70.44 48.11
N MET A 452 107.47 69.11 48.12
CA MET A 452 108.55 68.26 48.66
C MET A 452 109.86 68.43 47.87
N GLU A 453 109.78 68.60 46.55
CA GLU A 453 110.94 68.91 45.72
C GLU A 453 111.56 70.28 46.10
N SER A 454 110.73 71.30 46.32
CA SER A 454 111.19 72.61 46.79
C SER A 454 111.83 72.54 48.19
N ILE A 455 111.27 71.73 49.10
CA ILE A 455 111.87 71.49 50.42
C ILE A 455 113.21 70.77 50.29
N SER A 456 113.31 69.76 49.43
CA SER A 456 114.56 69.02 49.15
C SER A 456 115.68 69.97 48.74
N GLN A 457 115.41 70.88 47.79
CA GLN A 457 116.35 71.90 47.33
C GLN A 457 116.76 72.86 48.46
N SER A 458 115.81 73.25 49.33
CA SER A 458 116.09 74.14 50.48
C SER A 458 116.96 73.46 51.54
N VAL A 459 116.76 72.16 51.77
CA VAL A 459 117.57 71.34 52.68
C VAL A 459 118.99 71.16 52.13
N GLU A 460 119.14 70.89 50.82
CA GLU A 460 120.45 70.78 50.16
C GLU A 460 121.26 72.09 50.26
N LEU A 461 120.61 73.23 50.02
CA LEU A 461 121.24 74.55 50.19
C LEU A 461 121.66 74.80 51.64
N SER A 462 120.81 74.43 52.61
CA SER A 462 121.10 74.55 54.04
C SER A 462 122.30 73.69 54.45
N ASN A 463 122.34 72.43 54.00
CA ASN A 463 123.46 71.52 54.24
C ASN A 463 124.78 72.09 53.67
N THR A 464 124.74 72.66 52.46
CA THR A 464 125.90 73.32 51.84
C THR A 464 126.39 74.52 52.64
N THR A 465 125.47 75.33 53.14
CA THR A 465 125.78 76.51 53.96
C THR A 465 126.39 76.12 55.30
N ILE A 466 125.83 75.10 55.98
CA ILE A 466 126.36 74.58 57.25
C ILE A 466 127.75 73.97 57.06
N ARG A 467 127.99 73.20 55.98
CA ARG A 467 129.33 72.68 55.65
C ARG A 467 130.34 73.81 55.44
N THR A 468 129.93 74.89 54.79
CA THR A 468 130.77 76.08 54.61
C THR A 468 131.09 76.74 55.95
N LEU A 469 130.12 76.82 56.87
CA LEU A 469 130.32 77.35 58.23
C LEU A 469 131.26 76.46 59.06
N PHE A 470 131.13 75.13 58.96
CA PHE A 470 132.04 74.17 59.58
C PHE A 470 133.48 74.40 59.10
N GLN A 471 133.68 74.55 57.79
CA GLN A 471 135.00 74.81 57.20
C GLN A 471 135.58 76.15 57.66
N ARG A 472 134.78 77.23 57.67
CA ARG A 472 135.22 78.55 58.18
C ARG A 472 135.56 78.51 59.67
N SER A 473 134.78 77.77 60.47
CA SER A 473 135.05 77.61 61.90
C SER A 473 136.34 76.84 62.15
N LYS A 474 136.68 75.88 61.28
CA LYS A 474 137.98 75.19 61.31
C LYS A 474 139.14 76.16 61.01
N GLU A 475 139.00 77.02 60.01
CA GLU A 475 140.00 78.05 59.69
C GLU A 475 140.20 79.03 60.86
N VAL A 476 139.12 79.49 61.50
CA VAL A 476 139.20 80.34 62.71
C VAL A 476 139.91 79.61 63.85
N GLY A 477 139.65 78.32 64.05
CA GLY A 477 140.35 77.50 65.03
C GLY A 477 141.87 77.49 64.81
N THR A 478 142.33 77.34 63.56
CA THR A 478 143.76 77.42 63.22
C THR A 478 144.35 78.81 63.47
N ILE A 479 143.59 79.88 63.19
CA ILE A 479 144.03 81.26 63.50
C ILE A 479 144.19 81.46 65.01
N LEU A 480 143.28 80.92 65.83
CA LEU A 480 143.37 81.01 67.29
C LEU A 480 144.57 80.26 67.87
N GLU A 481 144.94 79.12 67.29
CA GLU A 481 146.17 78.40 67.65
C GLU A 481 147.41 79.27 67.41
N VAL A 482 147.47 79.97 66.28
CA VAL A 482 148.53 80.95 65.98
C VAL A 482 148.52 82.12 66.96
N ILE A 483 147.35 82.71 67.26
CA ILE A 483 147.22 83.82 68.22
C ILE A 483 147.65 83.38 69.63
N SER A 484 147.23 82.20 70.07
CA SER A 484 147.65 81.62 71.36
C SER A 484 149.16 81.40 71.41
N GLY A 485 149.75 80.93 70.31
CA GLY A 485 151.20 80.83 70.15
C GLY A 485 151.92 82.19 70.24
N ILE A 486 151.40 83.22 69.56
CA ILE A 486 151.93 84.59 69.64
C ILE A 486 151.80 85.15 71.06
N ALA A 487 150.65 84.96 71.72
CA ALA A 487 150.42 85.40 73.08
C ALA A 487 151.38 84.72 74.07
N ALA A 488 151.59 83.41 73.94
CA ALA A 488 152.57 82.66 74.74
C ALA A 488 154.01 83.17 74.53
N GLN A 489 154.39 83.42 73.27
CA GLN A 489 155.70 83.96 72.92
C GLN A 489 155.88 85.40 73.43
N THR A 490 154.83 86.22 73.37
CA THR A 490 154.82 87.60 73.88
C THR A 490 154.90 87.62 75.40
N ASN A 491 154.22 86.69 76.09
CA ASN A 491 154.33 86.50 77.54
C ASN A 491 155.78 86.14 77.95
N LEU A 492 156.42 85.24 77.20
CA LEU A 492 157.84 84.87 77.39
C LEU A 492 158.80 86.05 77.14
N LEU A 493 158.58 86.82 76.08
CA LEU A 493 159.37 88.02 75.78
C LEU A 493 159.19 89.10 76.84
N ALA A 494 157.96 89.32 77.31
CA ALA A 494 157.63 90.27 78.37
C ALA A 494 158.21 89.83 79.72
N LEU A 495 158.23 88.53 80.03
CA LEU A 495 158.89 87.97 81.21
C LEU A 495 160.40 88.22 81.15
N ASN A 496 161.05 87.96 80.02
CA ASN A 496 162.48 88.24 79.82
C ASN A 496 162.78 89.74 79.95
N ALA A 497 161.94 90.62 79.40
CA ALA A 497 162.06 92.06 79.54
C ALA A 497 161.85 92.55 80.99
N ALA A 498 160.90 91.95 81.73
CA ALA A 498 160.68 92.24 83.14
C ALA A 498 161.86 91.83 84.03
N ILE A 499 162.49 90.68 83.73
CA ILE A 499 163.72 90.21 84.39
C ILE A 499 164.88 91.19 84.14
N GLU A 500 165.10 91.61 82.90
CA GLU A 500 166.20 92.53 82.59
C GLU A 500 165.97 93.95 83.14
N ALA A 501 164.70 94.40 83.19
CA ALA A 501 164.32 95.65 83.84
C ALA A 501 164.53 95.62 85.36
N ALA A 502 164.30 94.48 86.03
CA ALA A 502 164.63 94.29 87.44
C ALA A 502 166.14 94.30 87.69
N ARG A 503 166.94 93.87 86.70
CA ARG A 503 168.41 93.84 86.74
C ARG A 503 169.05 95.24 86.61
N ALA A 504 168.39 96.17 85.93
CA ALA A 504 168.86 97.55 85.72
C ALA A 504 168.63 98.51 86.91
N GLY A 505 168.07 98.04 88.03
CA GLY A 505 167.91 98.82 89.26
C GLY A 505 167.01 100.07 89.10
N GLU A 506 167.36 101.19 89.77
CA GLU A 506 166.56 102.44 89.77
C GLU A 506 166.25 102.99 88.37
N HIS A 507 167.11 102.76 87.37
CA HIS A 507 166.90 103.22 85.99
C HIS A 507 165.90 102.36 85.18
N GLY A 508 165.60 101.13 85.64
CA GLY A 508 164.73 100.17 84.96
C GLY A 508 163.24 100.23 85.37
N LYS A 509 162.89 101.03 86.38
CA LYS A 509 161.53 101.07 86.97
C LYS A 509 160.43 101.34 85.94
N GLY A 510 160.63 102.30 85.02
CA GLY A 510 159.65 102.60 83.97
C GLY A 510 159.46 101.46 82.96
N PHE A 511 160.55 100.78 82.61
CA PHE A 511 160.54 99.65 81.67
C PHE A 511 159.92 98.38 82.29
N SER A 512 160.13 98.16 83.59
CA SER A 512 159.55 97.04 84.34
C SER A 512 158.02 97.13 84.39
N VAL A 513 157.47 98.34 84.57
CA VAL A 513 156.01 98.58 84.53
C VAL A 513 155.45 98.25 83.14
N VAL A 514 156.11 98.70 82.06
CA VAL A 514 155.68 98.39 80.69
C VAL A 514 155.77 96.89 80.40
N ALA A 515 156.85 96.21 80.80
CA ALA A 515 157.00 94.78 80.61
C ALA A 515 155.96 93.96 81.39
N ALA A 516 155.64 94.37 82.63
CA ALA A 516 154.56 93.76 83.40
C ALA A 516 153.18 93.98 82.76
N GLU A 517 152.93 95.16 82.19
CA GLU A 517 151.69 95.46 81.46
C GLU A 517 151.58 94.62 80.17
N VAL A 518 152.66 94.51 79.38
CA VAL A 518 152.70 93.65 78.18
C VAL A 518 152.51 92.18 78.55
N ARG A 519 153.09 91.72 79.66
CA ARG A 519 152.90 90.35 80.16
C ARG A 519 151.44 90.09 80.50
N LYS A 520 150.80 91.03 81.21
CA LYS A 520 149.39 90.96 81.57
C LYS A 520 148.48 90.98 80.34
N LEU A 521 148.77 91.81 79.33
CA LEU A 521 148.07 91.81 78.05
C LEU A 521 148.24 90.49 77.28
N ALA A 522 149.43 89.88 77.34
CA ALA A 522 149.70 88.59 76.70
C ALA A 522 148.98 87.43 77.42
N GLU A 523 148.99 87.39 78.75
CA GLU A 523 148.19 86.44 79.55
C GLU A 523 146.69 86.63 79.28
N GLN A 524 146.19 87.87 79.25
CA GLN A 524 144.80 88.16 78.88
C GLN A 524 144.46 87.73 77.45
N SER A 525 145.35 87.98 76.48
CA SER A 525 145.17 87.54 75.09
C SER A 525 145.15 86.02 74.97
N GLN A 526 145.95 85.31 75.78
CA GLN A 526 145.95 83.85 75.83
C GLN A 526 144.66 83.30 76.44
N VAL A 527 144.17 83.90 77.53
CA VAL A 527 142.87 83.55 78.13
C VAL A 527 141.73 83.80 77.14
N SER A 528 141.70 84.96 76.48
CA SER A 528 140.68 85.27 75.48
C SER A 528 140.76 84.35 74.26
N ALA A 529 141.96 84.03 73.76
CA ALA A 529 142.12 83.06 72.68
C ALA A 529 141.63 81.66 73.07
N SER A 530 141.86 81.23 74.30
CA SER A 530 141.32 79.96 74.84
C SER A 530 139.80 79.97 74.90
N GLN A 531 139.18 81.05 75.39
CA GLN A 531 137.73 81.20 75.45
C GLN A 531 137.09 81.20 74.05
N ILE A 532 137.70 81.88 73.07
CA ILE A 532 137.22 81.83 71.68
C ILE A 532 137.44 80.42 71.09
N SER A 533 138.53 79.74 71.44
CA SER A 533 138.78 78.36 70.99
C SER A 533 137.71 77.40 71.49
N GLU A 534 137.29 77.52 72.76
CA GLU A 534 136.17 76.74 73.31
C GLU A 534 134.86 77.03 72.56
N LEU A 535 134.55 78.31 72.28
CA LEU A 535 133.38 78.70 71.49
C LEU A 535 133.43 78.15 70.05
N ILE A 536 134.60 78.14 69.41
CA ILE A 536 134.77 77.60 68.06
C ILE A 536 134.64 76.07 68.05
N GLN A 537 135.13 75.38 69.08
CA GLN A 537 134.90 73.94 69.24
C GLN A 537 133.41 73.63 69.41
N ALA A 538 132.69 74.42 70.22
CA ALA A 538 131.24 74.29 70.34
C ALA A 538 130.53 74.53 68.99
N ILE A 539 130.90 75.58 68.25
CA ILE A 539 130.33 75.84 66.90
C ILE A 539 130.63 74.69 65.92
N GLN A 540 131.83 74.11 65.96
CA GLN A 540 132.18 72.95 65.13
C GLN A 540 131.33 71.72 65.48
N GLN A 541 131.08 71.49 66.77
CA GLN A 541 130.22 70.41 67.24
C GLN A 541 128.75 70.65 66.81
N ASP A 542 128.22 71.85 67.04
CA ASP A 542 126.85 72.23 66.67
C ASP A 542 126.63 72.14 65.15
N THR A 543 127.63 72.53 64.35
CA THR A 543 127.55 72.42 62.88
C THR A 543 127.64 70.97 62.41
N GLN A 544 128.43 70.11 63.08
CA GLN A 544 128.46 68.68 62.78
C GLN A 544 127.12 67.99 63.12
N GLU A 545 126.52 68.33 64.26
CA GLU A 545 125.17 67.86 64.63
C GLU A 545 124.11 68.36 63.65
N SER A 546 124.23 69.62 63.19
CA SER A 546 123.34 70.19 62.18
C SER A 546 123.45 69.47 60.83
N VAL A 547 124.66 69.05 60.41
CA VAL A 547 124.82 68.22 59.19
C VAL A 547 124.13 66.88 59.35
N HIS A 548 124.29 66.20 60.50
CA HIS A 548 123.62 64.93 60.76
C HIS A 548 122.08 65.07 60.74
N THR A 549 121.56 66.15 61.33
CA THR A 549 120.13 66.46 61.31
C THR A 549 119.63 66.72 59.88
N MET A 550 120.40 67.44 59.07
CA MET A 550 120.05 67.68 57.66
C MET A 550 120.03 66.39 56.84
N GLU A 551 120.93 65.43 57.08
CA GLU A 551 120.87 64.11 56.44
C GLU A 551 119.58 63.35 56.79
N GLN A 552 119.14 63.42 58.06
CA GLN A 552 117.87 62.81 58.48
C GLN A 552 116.67 63.49 57.80
N VAL A 553 116.68 64.83 57.70
CA VAL A 553 115.62 65.59 57.02
C VAL A 553 115.56 65.23 55.53
N THR A 554 116.70 65.11 54.84
CA THR A 554 116.73 64.66 53.44
C THR A 554 116.05 63.30 53.25
N ASN A 555 116.35 62.34 54.12
CA ASN A 555 115.72 61.02 54.07
C ASN A 555 114.20 61.11 54.31
N LYS A 556 113.75 61.97 55.21
CA LYS A 556 112.33 62.19 55.51
C LYS A 556 111.57 62.86 54.36
N VAL A 557 112.22 63.78 53.64
CA VAL A 557 111.64 64.42 52.44
C VAL A 557 111.48 63.38 51.32
N GLU A 558 112.48 62.52 51.11
CA GLU A 558 112.40 61.46 50.09
C GLU A 558 111.34 60.39 50.42
N GLU A 559 111.21 60.03 51.70
CA GLU A 559 110.12 59.18 52.20
C GLU A 559 108.75 59.84 51.91
N GLY A 560 108.59 61.14 52.22
CA GLY A 560 107.39 61.91 51.94
C GLY A 560 107.05 61.98 50.44
N ARG A 561 108.07 62.10 49.58
CA ARG A 561 107.92 62.07 48.12
C ARG A 561 107.42 60.72 47.63
N THR A 562 108.00 59.62 48.11
CA THR A 562 107.61 58.25 47.77
C THR A 562 106.17 57.94 48.19
N ILE A 563 105.78 58.35 49.40
CA ILE A 563 104.40 58.19 49.90
C ILE A 563 103.42 58.97 49.03
N SER A 564 103.77 60.22 48.68
CA SER A 564 102.92 61.07 47.82
C SER A 564 102.76 60.50 46.41
N GLN A 565 103.83 59.97 45.81
CA GLN A 565 103.75 59.27 44.51
C GLN A 565 102.86 58.03 44.57
N THR A 566 102.94 57.26 45.66
CA THR A 566 102.04 56.11 45.88
C THR A 566 100.58 56.57 45.97
N ALA A 567 100.31 57.70 46.64
CA ALA A 567 98.96 58.26 46.71
C ALA A 567 98.45 58.73 45.34
N ILE A 568 99.30 59.31 44.48
CA ILE A 568 98.94 59.64 43.08
C ILE A 568 98.48 58.38 42.34
N GLN A 569 99.25 57.29 42.42
CA GLN A 569 98.87 56.01 41.79
C GLN A 569 97.53 55.48 42.32
N LYS A 570 97.22 55.69 43.61
CA LYS A 570 95.92 55.31 44.19
C LYS A 570 94.77 56.14 43.62
N PHE A 571 94.95 57.44 43.43
CA PHE A 571 93.95 58.28 42.76
C PHE A 571 93.75 57.90 41.29
N GLU A 572 94.82 57.57 40.56
CA GLU A 572 94.73 57.06 39.18
C GLU A 572 93.99 55.71 39.12
N GLN A 573 94.22 54.82 40.08
CA GLN A 573 93.47 53.56 40.20
C GLN A 573 91.97 53.82 40.42
N ILE A 574 91.60 54.77 41.31
CA ILE A 574 90.20 55.16 41.53
C ILE A 574 89.59 55.66 40.21
N LEU A 575 90.27 56.55 39.48
CA LEU A 575 89.77 57.06 38.20
C LEU A 575 89.56 55.95 37.17
N SER A 576 90.48 54.98 37.07
CA SER A 576 90.32 53.82 36.19
C SER A 576 89.09 53.00 36.59
N SER A 577 88.92 52.70 37.88
CA SER A 577 87.74 51.96 38.37
C SER A 577 86.44 52.71 38.11
N MET A 578 86.42 54.05 38.22
CA MET A 578 85.23 54.85 37.92
C MET A 578 84.90 54.88 36.41
N ASN A 579 85.92 54.90 35.55
CA ASN A 579 85.76 54.80 34.10
C ASN A 579 85.21 53.43 33.67
N GLU A 580 85.51 52.37 34.41
CA GLU A 580 84.92 51.04 34.20
C GLU A 580 83.49 50.93 34.77
N THR A 581 83.20 51.61 35.89
CA THR A 581 81.90 51.55 36.57
C THR A 581 80.81 52.31 35.81
N THR A 582 81.13 53.49 35.27
CA THR A 582 80.15 54.33 34.55
C THR A 582 79.42 53.61 33.40
N PRO A 583 80.10 52.93 32.45
CA PRO A 583 79.40 52.22 31.38
C PRO A 583 78.55 51.05 31.88
N GLN A 584 78.93 50.38 32.96
CA GLN A 584 78.12 49.32 33.56
C GLN A 584 76.82 49.88 34.16
N VAL A 585 76.87 51.06 34.76
CA VAL A 585 75.68 51.76 35.28
C VAL A 585 74.74 52.15 34.13
N GLU A 586 75.27 52.63 33.00
CA GLU A 586 74.48 52.92 31.80
C GLU A 586 73.83 51.66 31.22
N GLU A 587 74.54 50.54 31.17
CA GLU A 587 74.02 49.24 30.72
C GLU A 587 72.88 48.74 31.62
N VAL A 588 73.01 48.88 32.94
CA VAL A 588 71.93 48.55 33.89
C VAL A 588 70.70 49.44 33.66
N ALA A 589 70.89 50.74 33.38
CA ALA A 589 69.77 51.64 33.06
C ALA A 589 69.05 51.23 31.76
N ALA A 590 69.80 50.91 30.71
CA ALA A 590 69.25 50.44 29.45
C ALA A 590 68.49 49.11 29.61
N THR A 591 69.05 48.17 30.38
CA THR A 591 68.41 46.89 30.69
C THR A 591 67.11 47.11 31.47
N ALA A 592 67.08 48.01 32.45
CA ALA A 592 65.87 48.36 33.18
C ALA A 592 64.76 48.89 32.24
N GLN A 593 65.10 49.76 31.28
CA GLN A 593 64.13 50.24 30.28
C GLN A 593 63.60 49.11 29.39
N GLN A 594 64.47 48.18 28.95
CA GLN A 594 64.05 47.03 28.17
C GLN A 594 63.11 46.12 28.96
N ILE A 595 63.39 45.87 30.25
CA ILE A 595 62.49 45.07 31.11
C ILE A 595 61.12 45.75 31.21
N SER A 596 61.05 47.08 31.40
CA SER A 596 59.78 47.79 31.42
C SER A 596 58.94 47.55 30.15
N ALA A 597 59.56 47.65 28.97
CA ALA A 597 58.88 47.41 27.70
C ALA A 597 58.36 45.96 27.58
N VAL A 598 59.15 44.97 28.00
CA VAL A 598 58.73 43.56 28.00
C VAL A 598 57.58 43.34 28.97
N VAL A 599 57.60 43.96 30.15
CA VAL A 599 56.53 43.85 31.14
C VAL A 599 55.21 44.42 30.62
N GLU A 600 55.23 45.56 29.90
CA GLU A 600 54.04 46.09 29.23
C GLU A 600 53.47 45.12 28.19
N GLU A 601 54.33 44.48 27.40
CA GLU A 601 53.91 43.49 26.41
C GLU A 601 53.29 42.24 27.06
N VAL A 602 53.90 41.75 28.14
CA VAL A 602 53.38 40.61 28.91
C VAL A 602 52.05 40.97 29.57
N ALA A 603 51.90 42.18 30.10
CA ALA A 603 50.64 42.66 30.68
C ALA A 603 49.52 42.72 29.63
N ARG A 604 49.81 43.20 28.41
CA ARG A 604 48.84 43.18 27.30
C ARG A 604 48.40 41.76 26.95
N THR A 605 49.35 40.84 26.84
CA THR A 605 49.08 39.42 26.53
C THR A 605 48.27 38.74 27.63
N ALA A 606 48.55 39.06 28.90
CA ALA A 606 47.74 38.61 30.02
C ALA A 606 46.29 39.12 29.95
N GLY A 607 46.09 40.37 29.56
CA GLY A 607 44.76 40.94 29.32
C GLY A 607 43.99 40.22 28.20
N GLU A 608 44.65 39.88 27.09
CA GLU A 608 44.04 39.09 26.01
C GLU A 608 43.64 37.69 26.49
N MET A 609 44.50 37.02 27.28
CA MET A 609 44.15 35.73 27.88
C MET A 609 42.94 35.83 28.84
N ALA A 610 42.79 36.93 29.58
CA ALA A 610 41.64 37.12 30.46
C ALA A 610 40.32 37.21 29.68
N ILE A 611 40.33 37.89 28.52
CA ILE A 611 39.18 37.99 27.63
C ILE A 611 38.83 36.60 27.07
N LEU A 612 39.83 35.84 26.62
CA LEU A 612 39.63 34.48 26.11
C LEU A 612 39.09 33.53 27.18
N ALA A 613 39.63 33.58 28.40
CA ALA A 613 39.14 32.78 29.52
C ALA A 613 37.66 33.09 29.83
N LYS A 614 37.27 34.37 29.88
CA LYS A 614 35.86 34.77 30.05
C LYS A 614 34.98 34.28 28.89
N GLY A 615 35.47 34.36 27.66
CA GLY A 615 34.79 33.83 26.48
C GLY A 615 34.57 32.31 26.54
N ASN A 616 35.58 31.57 26.98
CA ASN A 616 35.48 30.11 27.18
C ASN A 616 34.45 29.77 28.25
N ALA A 617 34.44 30.47 29.39
CA ALA A 617 33.44 30.26 30.43
C ALA A 617 32.00 30.46 29.90
N ALA A 618 31.75 31.56 29.19
CA ALA A 618 30.44 31.83 28.59
C ALA A 618 30.04 30.79 27.53
N THR A 619 30.97 30.38 26.67
CA THR A 619 30.70 29.34 25.66
C THR A 619 30.45 27.98 26.31
N SER A 620 31.13 27.69 27.42
CA SER A 620 30.88 26.48 28.20
C SER A 620 29.49 26.46 28.83
N GLU A 621 28.97 27.60 29.30
CA GLU A 621 27.57 27.71 29.77
C GLU A 621 26.57 27.43 28.62
N GLU A 622 26.81 27.98 27.43
CA GLU A 622 25.94 27.75 26.26
C GLU A 622 25.94 26.28 25.81
N VAL A 623 27.11 25.64 25.81
CA VAL A 623 27.24 24.21 25.52
C VAL A 623 26.58 23.37 26.61
N ALA A 624 26.68 23.74 27.88
CA ALA A 624 25.99 23.05 28.97
C ALA A 624 24.47 23.11 28.80
N ALA A 625 23.90 24.29 28.49
CA ALA A 625 22.48 24.44 28.20
C ALA A 625 22.03 23.59 27.00
N SER A 626 22.81 23.59 25.92
CA SER A 626 22.52 22.75 24.74
C SER A 626 22.58 21.25 25.05
N THR A 627 23.48 20.85 25.96
CA THR A 627 23.64 19.47 26.43
C THR A 627 22.43 19.02 27.25
N GLU A 628 21.86 19.90 28.08
CA GLU A 628 20.61 19.65 28.81
C GLU A 628 19.43 19.46 27.85
N GLU A 629 19.28 20.31 26.83
CA GLU A 629 18.23 20.16 25.80
C GLU A 629 18.38 18.86 25.00
N GLN A 630 19.62 18.47 24.70
CA GLN A 630 19.91 17.23 24.00
C GLN A 630 19.57 15.99 24.84
N LEU A 631 19.83 16.02 26.17
CA LEU A 631 19.42 14.95 27.08
C LEU A 631 17.90 14.80 27.11
N ALA A 632 17.16 15.91 27.25
CA ALA A 632 15.70 15.89 27.22
C ALA A 632 15.14 15.33 25.91
N SER A 633 15.76 15.69 24.77
CA SER A 633 15.37 15.17 23.46
C SER A 633 15.63 13.66 23.33
N MET A 634 16.73 13.16 23.89
CA MET A 634 17.05 11.72 23.87
C MET A 634 16.12 10.90 24.78
N GLU A 635 15.68 11.46 25.92
CA GLU A 635 14.61 10.86 26.72
C GLU A 635 13.30 10.75 25.93
N GLU A 636 12.91 11.82 25.22
CA GLU A 636 11.68 11.82 24.40
C GLU A 636 11.75 10.82 23.25
N ILE A 637 12.91 10.70 22.59
CA ILE A 637 13.14 9.69 21.54
C ILE A 637 13.05 8.28 22.13
N ALA A 638 13.67 8.02 23.28
CA ALA A 638 13.61 6.72 23.93
C ALA A 638 12.17 6.34 24.30
N VAL A 639 11.38 7.28 24.84
CA VAL A 639 9.95 7.06 25.14
C VAL A 639 9.14 6.80 23.86
N SER A 640 9.41 7.56 22.80
CA SER A 640 8.72 7.40 21.50
C SER A 640 9.04 6.05 20.85
N ALA A 641 10.29 5.62 20.92
CA ALA A 641 10.75 4.32 20.43
C ALA A 641 10.11 3.18 21.24
N GLN A 642 10.04 3.28 22.57
CA GLN A 642 9.31 2.34 23.42
C GLN A 642 7.84 2.22 23.00
N SER A 643 7.19 3.36 22.72
CA SER A 643 5.80 3.38 22.23
C SER A 643 5.64 2.74 20.86
N LEU A 644 6.58 2.95 19.93
CA LEU A 644 6.58 2.30 18.61
C LEU A 644 6.73 0.78 18.74
N SER A 645 7.65 0.31 19.59
CA SER A 645 7.81 -1.12 19.89
C SER A 645 6.51 -1.71 20.43
N GLN A 646 5.87 -1.03 21.40
CA GLN A 646 4.59 -1.50 21.96
C GLN A 646 3.46 -1.52 20.93
N MET A 647 3.39 -0.54 20.02
CA MET A 647 2.42 -0.55 18.92
C MET A 647 2.68 -1.68 17.92
N ALA A 648 3.95 -1.98 17.63
CA ALA A 648 4.33 -3.09 16.78
C ALA A 648 3.94 -4.44 17.42
N GLU A 649 4.20 -4.63 18.72
CA GLU A 649 3.74 -5.81 19.46
C GLU A 649 2.21 -5.96 19.43
N GLN A 650 1.46 -4.87 19.62
CA GLN A 650 0.01 -4.88 19.51
C GLN A 650 -0.46 -5.25 18.10
N LEU A 651 0.21 -4.76 17.06
CA LEU A 651 -0.08 -5.11 15.67
C LEU A 651 0.18 -6.60 15.40
N THR A 652 1.31 -7.13 15.88
CA THR A 652 1.63 -8.57 15.81
C THR A 652 0.59 -9.40 16.55
N ALA A 653 0.11 -8.95 17.72
CA ALA A 653 -0.95 -9.62 18.46
C ALA A 653 -2.33 -9.57 17.77
N LEU A 654 -2.60 -8.54 16.96
CA LEU A 654 -3.79 -8.49 16.12
C LEU A 654 -3.67 -9.42 14.90
N ILE A 655 -2.48 -9.51 14.32
CA ILE A 655 -2.17 -10.38 13.19
C ILE A 655 -2.22 -11.85 13.58
N SER A 656 -1.78 -12.21 14.78
CA SER A 656 -1.79 -13.60 15.27
C SER A 656 -3.21 -14.19 15.43
N LYS A 657 -4.26 -13.37 15.30
CA LYS A 657 -5.65 -13.86 15.17
C LYS A 657 -5.92 -14.54 13.82
N PHE A 658 -5.09 -14.27 12.80
CA PHE A 658 -5.15 -14.91 11.50
C PHE A 658 -4.24 -16.14 11.49
N ASN A 659 -4.80 -17.30 11.13
CA ASN A 659 -4.03 -18.53 10.94
C ASN A 659 -3.60 -18.60 9.48
N LEU A 660 -2.28 -18.50 9.22
CA LEU A 660 -1.70 -18.44 7.88
C LEU A 660 -1.44 -19.81 7.26
#